data_AF-A0A3P9KC93-F1
#
_entry.id   AF-A0A3P9KC93-F1
#
_cell.length_a   1.000
_cell.length_b   1.000
_cell.length_c   1.000
_cell.angle_alpha   90.00
_cell.angle_beta   90.00
_cell.angle_gamma   90.00
#
_symmetry.space_group_name_H-M   'P 1'
#
loop_
_entity.id
_entity.type
_entity.pdbx_description
1 polymer ?
#
loop_
_entity_poly.entity_id
_entity_poly.type
_entity_poly.pdbx_seq_one_letter_code
_entity_poly.pdbx_strand_id
1 'polypeptide(L)'
;MACHHLLLLWTCSLLPDLQRCFNFNVKNFKIFSGSKEAQFGYTVQQHKAGGRAWLLVGAPLEYTEGQQTGDVYRCPLDHRNSADCSRLKLGKVSLDNVSERKEQMRLGLTLISNPKDDSFVTCGPLWSHECGSSLYSTGLCTRANRNFKATHTFAPALQRCETFMDIVIVLDGSNSIYPWYEVQDFITNVLHKFHIGPDQTQVGVVQYGSTVVHEFSLGEYQTVDTVVEAVRNIDQRGGYETRTALAINVARSEAFQRGGRPEAQKVMIVITDGESHDSIELVDAVNNSKNDNITMYAIAVLGYYNRRGIDPKAFLEEIKFIASDPDEKHLFKVTEESALKEIVDALGERIFSLEGTSTKGQGFGLQMAQAGFSSHLVKDGVLLGAVGAYDWNGAVLKETKLGKVIPAKSSYQEEFPEALKNHAAYLGYSVSSLVSSRGFQFYVAGAPRFNHTGKVIIFTLKNSGNLTILRALLGEQIGSYFGSELLSMDIDNNGYTDYLLIAAPMFYKGGWERGRVYVYSISPQTSFSLQKVLEVSDRSQNSRLGSALAQIADMNGDGCSELVVGAPLEDDHQGAVYLFYSLNKSIQPNYKQRISAVGFAAGLQYFGQSLHGVLDINSDGLVDLAVGALGAAVTIMSRGVVRIEANLTFQPEKVNVFNKDCRRGGKDVTCMNVTVCLSLDRRVKTKPQTRATVGVFYSLVFDERRPSPRALMDDPQQLLAIPLQTGGQMCDRLSFTVQETVDYWRPIVVVMETRLQNQDDGPVLDPDWPSSWRTELHFWNGCEQEENCAPDLILNSRTDLKNAQQFCSWRGQTAYSFCEQDDPLFVVESGRRRMVVFARLENQGENAYRAAIHISTSPNLLFSSLLVKGQSDIQIECSTTNITAAWRSCNISNPFMKSMSQVSFHVEFEFSRSILLDHAHVVMEASSDGVERNPSDNINSIFLPLRFEADLLFTRDPYPPHFGIRADSSSLSWDQSDTSDSTFNLTFNIQNLGIFSVTELHFRADIWAVTMKMNQLVDIIDYTIEEQAVDSNCSIPHAEARRAAAPEDLSHLSQLNRSNSVSIVVLCRLSVPASAQVTVMLMGRLQLSVLHAVSFKSLELLGAASVYLEASSPIVLQEDKPVRQVLLHLRKEEDNSVPIWIILGSSLAGLLLLGLLVLGLWKLGFFKRQRRQEEEEQPAASWKSAPQL
;
A
#
# COMPACT_ATOMS: atom_id res chain seq x y z
N MET A 1 50.16 10.04 7.13
CA MET A 1 49.15 11.13 7.15
C MET A 1 48.09 11.01 6.04
N ALA A 2 48.40 10.50 4.83
CA ALA A 2 47.40 10.42 3.74
C ALA A 2 46.18 9.48 4.00
N CYS A 3 46.28 8.50 4.91
CA CYS A 3 45.22 7.51 5.13
C CYS A 3 44.02 8.01 5.96
N HIS A 4 44.19 9.04 6.81
CA HIS A 4 43.07 9.57 7.62
C HIS A 4 42.10 10.47 6.84
N HIS A 5 42.57 11.18 5.81
CA HIS A 5 41.68 12.03 5.01
C HIS A 5 40.74 11.23 4.09
N LEU A 6 41.18 10.08 3.55
CA LEU A 6 40.28 9.20 2.79
C LEU A 6 39.17 8.60 3.68
N LEU A 7 39.50 8.18 4.90
CA LEU A 7 38.54 7.60 5.84
C LEU A 7 37.45 8.60 6.25
N LEU A 8 37.82 9.87 6.50
CA LEU A 8 36.86 10.94 6.81
C LEU A 8 35.91 11.23 5.63
N LEU A 9 36.42 11.28 4.40
CA LEU A 9 35.61 11.44 3.20
C LEU A 9 34.64 10.25 3.00
N TRP A 10 35.10 9.02 3.28
CA TRP A 10 34.25 7.82 3.18
C TRP A 10 33.16 7.75 4.27
N THR A 11 33.44 8.23 5.49
CA THR A 11 32.41 8.32 6.55
C THR A 11 31.34 9.36 6.25
N CYS A 12 31.66 10.47 5.57
CA CYS A 12 30.66 11.44 5.14
C CYS A 12 29.75 10.92 4.02
N SER A 13 30.23 10.02 3.15
CA SER A 13 29.41 9.40 2.10
C SER A 13 28.42 8.31 2.60
N LEU A 14 28.47 7.93 3.88
CA LEU A 14 27.60 6.88 4.44
C LEU A 14 26.29 7.42 5.09
N LEU A 15 26.07 8.74 5.09
CA LEU A 15 24.87 9.39 5.65
C LEU A 15 24.16 10.29 4.61
N PRO A 16 23.37 9.73 3.68
CA PRO A 16 22.66 10.51 2.65
C PRO A 16 21.63 11.51 3.20
N ASP A 17 21.15 11.30 4.43
CA ASP A 17 19.98 11.98 4.99
C ASP A 17 20.31 13.30 5.74
N LEU A 18 21.60 13.61 5.95
CA LEU A 18 22.04 14.77 6.75
C LEU A 18 22.10 16.10 5.97
N GLN A 19 21.77 16.12 4.67
CA GLN A 19 21.99 17.28 3.80
C GLN A 19 20.82 17.61 2.84
N ARG A 20 19.57 17.35 3.25
CA ARG A 20 18.36 17.84 2.56
C ARG A 20 17.49 18.72 3.46
N CYS A 21 18.07 19.82 3.94
CA CYS A 21 17.29 20.92 4.50
C CYS A 21 16.67 21.73 3.35
N PHE A 22 15.35 21.70 3.19
CA PHE A 22 14.67 22.50 2.17
C PHE A 22 13.52 23.33 2.74
N ASN A 23 13.61 24.64 2.53
CA ASN A 23 12.68 25.67 3.01
C ASN A 23 12.59 25.83 4.54
N PHE A 24 12.14 24.84 5.34
CA PHE A 24 12.08 25.06 6.80
C PHE A 24 13.47 25.13 7.45
N ASN A 25 13.69 26.18 8.23
CA ASN A 25 14.96 26.50 8.86
C ASN A 25 15.13 25.82 10.22
N VAL A 26 15.82 24.68 10.23
CA VAL A 26 16.19 23.96 11.47
C VAL A 26 17.14 24.74 12.39
N LYS A 27 17.70 25.89 11.95
CA LYS A 27 18.54 26.79 12.77
C LYS A 27 17.80 28.04 13.26
N ASN A 28 16.67 28.42 12.65
CA ASN A 28 15.86 29.57 13.05
C ASN A 28 14.48 29.11 13.52
N PHE A 29 14.39 28.84 14.81
CA PHE A 29 13.22 28.29 15.47
C PHE A 29 13.01 28.94 16.83
N LYS A 30 11.83 28.70 17.42
CA LYS A 30 11.46 29.15 18.76
C LYS A 30 10.84 27.99 19.52
N ILE A 31 11.42 27.63 20.67
CA ILE A 31 10.86 26.60 21.56
C ILE A 31 10.11 27.28 22.71
N PHE A 32 8.90 26.82 22.94
CA PHE A 32 8.13 27.10 24.15
C PHE A 32 8.17 25.85 25.03
N SER A 33 8.64 25.98 26.27
CA SER A 33 8.74 24.88 27.23
C SER A 33 7.59 24.90 28.23
N GLY A 34 7.14 23.73 28.65
CA GLY A 34 6.12 23.54 29.68
C GLY A 34 6.33 22.24 30.47
N SER A 35 5.37 21.88 31.32
CA SER A 35 5.45 20.63 32.09
C SER A 35 5.24 19.39 31.21
N LYS A 36 6.12 18.39 31.37
CA LYS A 36 5.98 17.08 30.72
C LYS A 36 4.83 16.29 31.37
N GLU A 37 4.66 16.43 32.68
CA GLU A 37 3.61 15.83 33.50
C GLU A 37 2.22 16.32 33.07
N ALA A 38 2.10 17.61 32.73
CA ALA A 38 0.88 18.21 32.18
C ALA A 38 0.61 17.87 30.70
N GLN A 39 1.56 17.18 30.03
CA GLN A 39 1.59 16.97 28.57
C GLN A 39 1.44 18.28 27.77
N PHE A 40 2.11 19.35 28.21
CA PHE A 40 2.19 20.59 27.42
C PHE A 40 2.77 20.27 26.03
N GLY A 41 2.09 20.73 24.98
CA GLY A 41 2.47 20.44 23.59
C GLY A 41 1.69 19.28 22.95
N TYR A 42 0.66 18.74 23.63
CA TYR A 42 -0.20 17.69 23.08
C TYR A 42 -0.93 18.16 21.82
N THR A 43 -1.63 19.29 21.88
CA THR A 43 -2.16 20.01 20.70
C THR A 43 -1.45 21.35 20.53
N VAL A 44 -1.25 21.76 19.27
CA VAL A 44 -0.77 23.10 18.90
C VAL A 44 -1.69 23.72 17.83
N GLN A 45 -2.00 25.00 17.98
CA GLN A 45 -2.79 25.77 17.02
C GLN A 45 -2.23 27.18 16.91
N GLN A 46 -1.82 27.60 15.71
CA GLN A 46 -1.46 28.99 15.47
C GLN A 46 -2.74 29.83 15.41
N HIS A 47 -2.75 30.96 16.12
CA HIS A 47 -3.97 31.73 16.38
C HIS A 47 -3.69 33.23 16.26
N LYS A 48 -4.59 33.97 15.61
CA LYS A 48 -4.51 35.43 15.54
C LYS A 48 -5.60 36.02 16.44
N ALA A 49 -5.21 36.93 17.32
CA ALA A 49 -6.12 37.57 18.27
C ALA A 49 -5.67 39.00 18.58
N GLY A 50 -6.58 39.96 18.41
CA GLY A 50 -6.31 41.38 18.69
C GLY A 50 -5.20 41.96 17.81
N GLY A 51 -5.08 41.48 16.56
CA GLY A 51 -4.03 41.88 15.62
C GLY A 51 -2.68 41.20 15.83
N ARG A 52 -2.51 40.41 16.90
CA ARG A 52 -1.27 39.72 17.30
C ARG A 52 -1.30 38.22 17.00
N ALA A 53 -0.14 37.62 16.77
CA ALA A 53 0.02 36.18 16.56
C ALA A 53 0.37 35.46 17.88
N TRP A 54 -0.29 34.33 18.10
CA TRP A 54 -0.18 33.50 19.29
C TRP A 54 -0.10 32.04 18.89
N LEU A 55 0.64 31.25 19.67
CA LEU A 55 0.53 29.80 19.66
C LEU A 55 -0.36 29.38 20.82
N LEU A 56 -1.48 28.73 20.53
CA LEU A 56 -2.28 28.04 21.53
C LEU A 56 -1.71 26.62 21.70
N VAL A 57 -1.52 26.20 22.95
CA VAL A 57 -0.93 24.89 23.28
C VAL A 57 -1.80 24.19 24.32
N GLY A 58 -2.26 22.98 24.02
CA GLY A 58 -3.00 22.13 24.95
C GLY A 58 -2.08 21.42 25.95
N ALA A 59 -2.57 21.29 27.19
CA ALA A 59 -1.93 20.56 28.29
C ALA A 59 -3.00 19.72 29.02
N PRO A 60 -3.40 18.55 28.50
CA PRO A 60 -4.56 17.80 28.97
C PRO A 60 -4.40 17.16 30.37
N LEU A 61 -3.18 17.13 30.93
CA LEU A 61 -2.90 16.60 32.27
C LEU A 61 -2.62 17.70 33.31
N GLU A 62 -2.84 18.97 32.95
CA GLU A 62 -2.63 20.15 33.81
C GLU A 62 -3.58 20.20 35.03
N TYR A 63 -3.13 20.82 36.13
CA TYR A 63 -3.90 20.94 37.37
C TYR A 63 -4.48 22.35 37.58
N THR A 64 -5.78 22.42 37.85
CA THR A 64 -6.51 23.63 38.22
C THR A 64 -7.14 23.43 39.60
N GLU A 65 -6.76 24.27 40.56
CA GLU A 65 -7.36 24.29 41.92
C GLU A 65 -7.33 22.94 42.66
N GLY A 66 -6.31 22.13 42.38
CA GLY A 66 -6.10 20.81 42.99
C GLY A 66 -6.69 19.64 42.20
N GLN A 67 -7.51 19.90 41.17
CA GLN A 67 -8.09 18.89 40.28
C GLN A 67 -7.33 18.81 38.94
N GLN A 68 -7.21 17.61 38.37
CA GLN A 68 -6.50 17.39 37.10
C GLN A 68 -7.41 17.70 35.89
N THR A 69 -7.75 18.98 35.70
CA THR A 69 -8.72 19.38 34.67
C THR A 69 -8.16 19.35 33.25
N GLY A 70 -6.85 19.52 33.07
CA GLY A 70 -6.28 20.01 31.81
C GLY A 70 -6.54 21.50 31.59
N ASP A 71 -5.80 22.13 30.67
CA ASP A 71 -5.97 23.54 30.30
C ASP A 71 -5.32 23.85 28.93
N VAL A 72 -5.49 25.09 28.47
CA VAL A 72 -4.83 25.66 27.28
C VAL A 72 -3.91 26.83 27.71
N TYR A 73 -2.75 26.90 27.08
CA TYR A 73 -1.80 28.00 27.18
C TYR A 73 -1.85 28.86 25.91
N ARG A 74 -1.58 30.17 26.05
CA ARG A 74 -1.23 31.04 24.92
C ARG A 74 0.22 31.49 25.05
N CYS A 75 0.97 31.41 23.95
CA CYS A 75 2.36 31.81 23.88
C CYS A 75 2.54 32.89 22.80
N PRO A 76 3.21 34.02 23.06
CA PRO A 76 3.33 35.11 22.11
C PRO A 76 4.28 34.75 20.97
N LEU A 77 3.83 34.89 19.72
CA LEU A 77 4.67 34.63 18.54
C LEU A 77 5.45 35.89 18.10
N ASP A 78 4.82 37.08 18.20
CA ASP A 78 5.39 38.36 17.69
C ASP A 78 6.75 38.78 18.29
N HIS A 79 7.12 38.24 19.45
CA HIS A 79 8.34 38.64 20.17
C HIS A 79 9.39 37.52 20.10
N ARG A 80 10.46 37.71 19.31
CA ARG A 80 11.57 36.73 19.18
C ARG A 80 12.12 36.26 20.54
N ASN A 81 12.31 37.17 21.50
CA ASN A 81 12.98 36.87 22.77
C ASN A 81 12.04 36.36 23.89
N SER A 82 10.72 36.38 23.72
CA SER A 82 9.76 36.02 24.78
C SER A 82 9.25 34.59 24.58
N ALA A 83 9.79 33.64 25.34
CA ALA A 83 9.30 32.24 25.37
C ALA A 83 8.18 32.02 26.42
N ASP A 84 7.73 33.08 27.10
CA ASP A 84 6.79 32.98 28.22
C ASP A 84 5.37 32.68 27.74
N CYS A 85 4.93 31.44 27.96
CA CYS A 85 3.54 31.05 27.80
C CYS A 85 2.70 31.43 29.03
N SER A 86 1.48 31.90 28.81
CA SER A 86 0.52 32.20 29.87
C SER A 86 -0.68 31.25 29.83
N ARG A 87 -0.97 30.63 30.98
CA ARG A 87 -2.08 29.68 31.16
C ARG A 87 -3.43 30.42 31.15
N LEU A 88 -4.43 29.88 30.45
CA LEU A 88 -5.73 30.52 30.27
C LEU A 88 -6.74 30.26 31.40
N LYS A 89 -6.55 29.20 32.20
CA LYS A 89 -7.40 28.81 33.34
C LYS A 89 -8.83 28.46 32.90
N LEU A 90 -8.99 27.84 31.74
CA LEU A 90 -10.29 27.46 31.18
C LEU A 90 -10.90 26.24 31.90
N GLY A 91 -10.10 25.43 32.61
CA GLY A 91 -10.58 24.32 33.44
C GLY A 91 -11.47 24.73 34.62
N LYS A 92 -11.51 26.03 34.98
CA LYS A 92 -12.40 26.55 36.03
C LYS A 92 -13.88 26.57 35.65
N VAL A 93 -14.18 26.55 34.35
CA VAL A 93 -15.54 26.82 33.84
C VAL A 93 -16.49 25.67 34.19
N SER A 94 -17.75 25.99 34.50
CA SER A 94 -18.82 25.08 34.93
C SER A 94 -20.07 25.24 34.08
N LEU A 95 -20.93 24.22 34.10
CA LEU A 95 -22.33 24.27 33.69
C LEU A 95 -23.25 24.48 34.90
N ASP A 96 -24.36 25.18 34.68
CA ASP A 96 -25.40 25.37 35.71
C ASP A 96 -26.30 24.13 35.83
N ASN A 97 -26.84 23.89 37.04
CA ASN A 97 -27.82 22.84 37.36
C ASN A 97 -27.35 21.38 37.14
N VAL A 98 -26.07 21.08 37.36
CA VAL A 98 -25.49 19.72 37.27
C VAL A 98 -24.48 19.48 38.41
N SER A 99 -24.45 18.28 39.01
CA SER A 99 -23.33 17.87 39.88
C SER A 99 -22.12 17.50 39.02
N GLU A 100 -21.12 18.38 38.95
CA GLU A 100 -19.98 18.22 38.06
C GLU A 100 -18.81 17.49 38.72
N ARG A 101 -18.17 16.58 37.98
CA ARG A 101 -16.89 15.99 38.34
C ARG A 101 -15.85 16.28 37.26
N LYS A 102 -15.01 17.29 37.53
CA LYS A 102 -13.99 17.80 36.60
C LYS A 102 -12.65 17.07 36.67
N GLU A 103 -12.48 16.19 37.66
CA GLU A 103 -11.26 15.42 37.84
C GLU A 103 -10.98 14.57 36.60
N GLN A 104 -9.78 14.70 36.04
CA GLN A 104 -9.34 14.04 34.81
C GLN A 104 -10.13 14.41 33.53
N MET A 105 -10.82 15.56 33.45
CA MET A 105 -11.64 15.90 32.27
C MET A 105 -10.86 16.08 30.93
N ARG A 106 -9.54 16.26 30.98
CA ARG A 106 -8.60 16.41 29.84
C ARG A 106 -8.87 17.61 28.91
N LEU A 107 -9.18 18.78 29.46
CA LEU A 107 -9.32 20.00 28.66
C LEU A 107 -8.01 20.32 27.91
N GLY A 108 -8.10 20.66 26.62
CA GLY A 108 -6.93 20.87 25.76
C GLY A 108 -6.49 19.64 24.97
N LEU A 109 -7.15 18.48 25.16
CA LEU A 109 -6.97 17.30 24.29
C LEU A 109 -7.35 17.62 22.83
N THR A 110 -8.39 18.43 22.65
CA THR A 110 -8.79 19.00 21.36
C THR A 110 -8.77 20.52 21.40
N LEU A 111 -8.39 21.12 20.28
CA LEU A 111 -8.17 22.55 20.15
C LEU A 111 -8.28 22.96 18.68
N ILE A 112 -9.15 23.92 18.36
CA ILE A 112 -9.33 24.42 16.99
C ILE A 112 -9.55 25.94 16.94
N SER A 113 -8.74 26.62 16.12
CA SER A 113 -8.83 28.06 15.88
C SER A 113 -9.85 28.42 14.79
N ASN A 114 -10.69 29.42 15.03
CA ASN A 114 -11.58 30.02 14.02
C ASN A 114 -11.02 31.37 13.54
N PRO A 115 -10.36 31.42 12.36
CA PRO A 115 -9.80 32.67 11.83
C PRO A 115 -10.86 33.68 11.35
N LYS A 116 -12.15 33.33 11.34
CA LYS A 116 -13.23 34.24 10.90
C LYS A 116 -13.64 35.29 11.93
N ASP A 117 -13.41 35.03 13.22
CA ASP A 117 -13.85 35.90 14.32
C ASP A 117 -12.84 36.02 15.47
N ASP A 118 -11.62 35.52 15.28
CA ASP A 118 -10.55 35.41 16.28
C ASP A 118 -11.00 34.63 17.54
N SER A 119 -11.83 33.59 17.39
CA SER A 119 -12.21 32.70 18.51
C SER A 119 -11.58 31.32 18.35
N PHE A 120 -11.59 30.52 19.42
CA PHE A 120 -11.19 29.11 19.37
C PHE A 120 -12.10 28.26 20.25
N VAL A 121 -12.11 26.96 20.00
CA VAL A 121 -12.83 25.96 20.79
C VAL A 121 -11.85 24.93 21.30
N THR A 122 -12.00 24.52 22.55
CA THR A 122 -11.28 23.40 23.16
C THR A 122 -12.25 22.55 23.96
N CYS A 123 -12.01 21.24 24.00
CA CYS A 123 -12.86 20.32 24.75
C CYS A 123 -12.06 19.45 25.72
N GLY A 124 -12.74 19.05 26.80
CA GLY A 124 -12.36 18.01 27.74
C GLY A 124 -13.33 16.84 27.61
N PRO A 125 -13.03 15.82 26.79
CA PRO A 125 -13.98 14.75 26.49
C PRO A 125 -14.20 13.78 27.65
N LEU A 126 -13.39 13.83 28.71
CA LEU A 126 -13.61 13.05 29.94
C LEU A 126 -14.30 13.87 31.04
N TRP A 127 -14.79 15.08 30.74
CA TRP A 127 -15.68 15.78 31.67
C TRP A 127 -16.91 14.92 31.94
N SER A 128 -17.25 14.82 33.23
CA SER A 128 -18.30 13.93 33.71
C SER A 128 -19.22 14.66 34.67
N HIS A 129 -20.45 14.15 34.78
CA HIS A 129 -21.40 14.55 35.80
C HIS A 129 -21.90 13.33 36.58
N GLU A 130 -22.35 13.58 37.80
CA GLU A 130 -22.84 12.56 38.71
C GLU A 130 -24.36 12.42 38.58
N CYS A 131 -24.82 11.17 38.44
CA CYS A 131 -26.21 10.76 38.42
C CYS A 131 -26.39 9.61 39.41
N GLY A 132 -26.90 9.90 40.61
CA GLY A 132 -26.91 8.94 41.71
C GLY A 132 -25.48 8.56 42.11
N SER A 133 -25.17 7.27 42.12
CA SER A 133 -23.79 6.77 42.29
C SER A 133 -23.00 6.67 40.97
N SER A 134 -23.67 6.85 39.81
CA SER A 134 -23.08 6.68 38.48
C SER A 134 -22.39 7.96 37.97
N LEU A 135 -21.32 7.78 37.19
CA LEU A 135 -20.54 8.85 36.58
C LEU A 135 -20.67 8.84 35.06
N TYR A 136 -21.32 9.86 34.49
CA TYR A 136 -21.61 9.96 33.06
C TYR A 136 -20.62 10.90 32.35
N SER A 137 -19.63 10.31 31.66
CA SER A 137 -18.58 11.00 30.91
C SER A 137 -19.07 11.48 29.53
N THR A 138 -19.91 12.51 29.53
CA THR A 138 -20.50 13.05 28.30
C THR A 138 -19.58 13.98 27.51
N GLY A 139 -18.55 14.55 28.15
CA GLY A 139 -17.62 15.51 27.54
C GLY A 139 -18.14 16.96 27.50
N LEU A 140 -17.21 17.92 27.59
CA LEU A 140 -17.48 19.35 27.68
C LEU A 140 -16.61 20.14 26.69
N CYS A 141 -17.19 21.12 26.01
CA CYS A 141 -16.46 22.06 25.14
C CYS A 141 -16.65 23.51 25.60
N THR A 142 -15.59 24.30 25.47
CA THR A 142 -15.57 25.73 25.79
C THR A 142 -15.11 26.54 24.56
N ARG A 143 -15.90 27.53 24.15
CA ARG A 143 -15.51 28.54 23.17
C ARG A 143 -14.95 29.77 23.88
N ALA A 144 -13.74 30.16 23.51
CA ALA A 144 -13.08 31.38 23.97
C ALA A 144 -12.98 32.40 22.83
N ASN A 145 -13.13 33.68 23.17
CA ASN A 145 -13.06 34.79 22.20
C ASN A 145 -11.65 35.35 22.01
N ARG A 146 -11.52 36.37 21.16
CA ARG A 146 -10.27 37.12 20.88
C ARG A 146 -9.53 37.71 22.08
N ASN A 147 -10.17 37.76 23.25
CA ASN A 147 -9.58 38.22 24.51
C ASN A 147 -9.18 37.04 25.41
N PHE A 148 -9.17 35.81 24.88
CA PHE A 148 -8.90 34.55 25.57
C PHE A 148 -9.84 34.27 26.76
N LYS A 149 -11.04 34.87 26.78
CA LYS A 149 -12.07 34.62 27.79
C LYS A 149 -13.07 33.59 27.27
N ALA A 150 -13.42 32.62 28.10
CA ALA A 150 -14.57 31.76 27.87
C ALA A 150 -15.84 32.61 27.66
N THR A 151 -16.57 32.33 26.58
CA THR A 151 -17.82 33.03 26.23
C THR A 151 -19.03 32.12 26.20
N HIS A 152 -18.82 30.83 25.93
CA HIS A 152 -19.89 29.85 25.88
C HIS A 152 -19.32 28.47 26.14
N THR A 153 -20.02 27.70 26.97
CA THR A 153 -19.63 26.38 27.43
C THR A 153 -20.81 25.46 27.27
N PHE A 154 -20.57 24.27 26.73
CA PHE A 154 -21.64 23.38 26.32
C PHE A 154 -21.18 21.91 26.37
N ALA A 155 -22.07 21.04 26.83
CA ALA A 155 -21.93 19.59 26.78
C ALA A 155 -23.04 19.05 25.87
N PRO A 156 -22.79 18.83 24.56
CA PRO A 156 -23.86 18.52 23.61
C PRO A 156 -24.49 17.15 23.89
N ALA A 157 -23.70 16.20 24.37
CA ALA A 157 -24.18 14.87 24.76
C ALA A 157 -24.80 14.80 26.17
N LEU A 158 -24.86 15.91 26.92
CA LEU A 158 -25.47 15.93 28.27
C LEU A 158 -26.91 15.40 28.20
N GLN A 159 -27.12 14.28 28.89
CA GLN A 159 -28.43 13.73 29.21
C GLN A 159 -28.85 14.24 30.58
N ARG A 160 -30.14 14.18 30.88
CA ARG A 160 -30.59 14.24 32.28
C ARG A 160 -30.40 12.85 32.89
N CYS A 161 -30.29 12.76 34.21
CA CYS A 161 -30.34 11.46 34.88
C CYS A 161 -31.74 10.87 34.63
N GLU A 162 -31.81 9.71 33.96
CA GLU A 162 -33.06 9.21 33.35
C GLU A 162 -33.92 8.33 34.28
N THR A 163 -33.47 8.03 35.49
CA THR A 163 -34.22 7.22 36.46
C THR A 163 -34.12 7.78 37.87
N PHE A 164 -35.27 7.87 38.53
CA PHE A 164 -35.42 8.07 39.96
C PHE A 164 -36.14 6.84 40.54
N MET A 165 -35.83 6.44 41.78
CA MET A 165 -36.29 5.16 42.34
C MET A 165 -37.24 5.35 43.51
N ASP A 166 -38.28 4.50 43.58
CA ASP A 166 -39.14 4.36 44.75
C ASP A 166 -38.83 3.00 45.38
N ILE A 167 -38.35 3.00 46.63
CA ILE A 167 -38.00 1.80 47.38
C ILE A 167 -39.02 1.58 48.50
N VAL A 168 -39.72 0.44 48.49
CA VAL A 168 -40.57 0.01 49.60
C VAL A 168 -39.93 -1.18 50.30
N ILE A 169 -39.57 -1.01 51.56
CA ILE A 169 -38.99 -2.07 52.39
C ILE A 169 -40.14 -2.76 53.14
N VAL A 170 -40.24 -4.08 53.00
CA VAL A 170 -41.29 -4.94 53.58
C VAL A 170 -40.61 -5.81 54.65
N LEU A 171 -40.86 -5.46 55.91
CA LEU A 171 -40.15 -5.98 57.08
C LEU A 171 -41.00 -6.95 57.89
N ASP A 172 -40.53 -8.17 58.03
CA ASP A 172 -41.06 -9.11 59.03
C ASP A 172 -40.75 -8.57 60.43
N GLY A 173 -41.80 -8.21 61.17
CA GLY A 173 -41.75 -7.74 62.54
C GLY A 173 -42.29 -8.76 63.55
N SER A 174 -42.43 -10.04 63.16
CA SER A 174 -42.91 -11.13 64.01
C SER A 174 -41.90 -11.48 65.13
N ASN A 175 -42.30 -12.35 66.07
CA ASN A 175 -41.49 -12.70 67.24
C ASN A 175 -40.30 -13.63 66.95
N SER A 176 -40.11 -14.12 65.71
CA SER A 176 -38.99 -15.00 65.35
C SER A 176 -37.68 -14.22 65.10
N ILE A 177 -37.80 -13.04 64.48
CA ILE A 177 -36.73 -12.06 64.27
C ILE A 177 -36.19 -11.60 65.63
N TYR A 178 -34.96 -11.97 65.96
CA TYR A 178 -34.32 -11.52 67.20
C TYR A 178 -32.78 -11.60 67.11
N PRO A 179 -32.04 -10.52 67.44
CA PRO A 179 -32.53 -9.23 67.96
C PRO A 179 -33.04 -8.25 66.89
N TRP A 180 -34.06 -7.45 67.21
CA TRP A 180 -34.64 -6.45 66.28
C TRP A 180 -33.67 -5.37 65.81
N TYR A 181 -32.77 -4.89 66.67
CA TYR A 181 -31.90 -3.75 66.36
C TYR A 181 -30.96 -4.02 65.16
N GLU A 182 -30.57 -5.27 64.91
CA GLU A 182 -29.74 -5.66 63.76
C GLU A 182 -30.46 -5.38 62.43
N VAL A 183 -31.80 -5.48 62.40
CA VAL A 183 -32.62 -5.13 61.22
C VAL A 183 -32.69 -3.61 61.04
N GLN A 184 -32.82 -2.85 62.13
CA GLN A 184 -32.81 -1.37 62.08
C GLN A 184 -31.45 -0.82 61.63
N ASP A 185 -30.36 -1.39 62.14
CA ASP A 185 -28.99 -1.05 61.73
C ASP A 185 -28.72 -1.46 60.28
N PHE A 186 -29.20 -2.63 59.84
CA PHE A 186 -29.13 -3.04 58.45
C PHE A 186 -29.78 -2.03 57.51
N ILE A 187 -31.05 -1.67 57.77
CA ILE A 187 -31.78 -0.69 56.96
C ILE A 187 -31.05 0.66 56.98
N THR A 188 -30.62 1.12 58.16
CA THR A 188 -29.84 2.36 58.30
C THR A 188 -28.60 2.37 57.40
N ASN A 189 -27.81 1.30 57.43
CA ASN A 189 -26.58 1.17 56.65
C ASN A 189 -26.84 1.04 55.14
N VAL A 190 -27.96 0.41 54.74
CA VAL A 190 -28.44 0.36 53.35
C VAL A 190 -28.88 1.74 52.87
N LEU A 191 -29.63 2.49 53.68
CA LEU A 191 -30.12 3.83 53.34
C LEU A 191 -28.99 4.86 53.17
N HIS A 192 -27.92 4.76 53.95
CA HIS A 192 -26.73 5.59 53.78
C HIS A 192 -25.99 5.40 52.44
N LYS A 193 -26.34 4.38 51.65
CA LYS A 193 -25.83 4.24 50.28
C LYS A 193 -26.60 5.10 49.27
N PHE A 194 -27.89 5.36 49.52
CA PHE A 194 -28.79 6.00 48.55
C PHE A 194 -28.82 7.53 48.69
N HIS A 195 -28.96 8.22 47.56
CA HIS A 195 -29.24 9.65 47.53
C HIS A 195 -30.76 9.87 47.64
N ILE A 196 -31.23 10.09 48.87
CA ILE A 196 -32.65 10.31 49.17
C ILE A 196 -33.03 11.77 48.89
N GLY A 197 -34.07 11.96 48.07
CA GLY A 197 -34.58 13.28 47.69
C GLY A 197 -35.78 13.22 46.73
N PRO A 198 -36.56 14.31 46.59
CA PRO A 198 -37.80 14.33 45.82
C PRO A 198 -37.62 14.00 44.32
N ASP A 199 -36.49 14.41 43.74
CA ASP A 199 -36.09 14.15 42.35
C ASP A 199 -35.13 12.95 42.20
N GLN A 200 -34.89 12.20 43.28
CA GLN A 200 -33.93 11.08 43.35
C GLN A 200 -34.60 9.85 44.02
N THR A 201 -33.98 9.21 45.01
CA THR A 201 -34.57 8.05 45.69
C THR A 201 -35.63 8.50 46.71
N GLN A 202 -36.79 7.86 46.71
CA GLN A 202 -37.78 7.94 47.79
C GLN A 202 -37.91 6.57 48.47
N VAL A 203 -38.14 6.58 49.78
CA VAL A 203 -38.21 5.35 50.59
C VAL A 203 -39.48 5.34 51.43
N GLY A 204 -40.17 4.20 51.44
CA GLY A 204 -41.27 3.89 52.36
C GLY A 204 -41.03 2.57 53.07
N VAL A 205 -41.59 2.39 54.27
CA VAL A 205 -41.42 1.18 55.07
C VAL A 205 -42.77 0.61 55.49
N VAL A 206 -42.94 -0.68 55.25
CA VAL A 206 -44.09 -1.49 55.63
C VAL A 206 -43.59 -2.61 56.54
N GLN A 207 -44.18 -2.75 57.72
CA GLN A 207 -43.86 -3.80 58.68
C GLN A 207 -45.04 -4.77 58.80
N TYR A 208 -44.78 -6.07 58.95
CA TYR A 208 -45.83 -7.09 58.99
C TYR A 208 -45.59 -8.20 60.02
N GLY A 209 -46.65 -8.96 60.26
CA GLY A 209 -46.68 -10.15 61.11
C GLY A 209 -48.04 -10.83 60.92
N SER A 210 -48.87 -10.85 61.95
CA SER A 210 -50.30 -11.19 61.82
C SER A 210 -51.13 -10.09 61.13
N THR A 211 -50.62 -8.84 61.10
CA THR A 211 -51.21 -7.68 60.40
C THR A 211 -50.12 -6.86 59.72
N VAL A 212 -50.48 -6.03 58.75
CA VAL A 212 -49.55 -5.14 58.02
C VAL A 212 -49.75 -3.68 58.47
N VAL A 213 -48.66 -2.93 58.64
CA VAL A 213 -48.65 -1.52 59.04
C VAL A 213 -47.68 -0.74 58.14
N HIS A 214 -48.06 0.48 57.76
CA HIS A 214 -47.14 1.44 57.14
C HIS A 214 -46.45 2.22 58.26
N GLU A 215 -45.13 2.12 58.39
CA GLU A 215 -44.36 2.90 59.35
C GLU A 215 -44.10 4.32 58.84
N PHE A 216 -43.85 4.46 57.52
CA PHE A 216 -43.91 5.74 56.80
C PHE A 216 -44.06 5.53 55.28
N SER A 217 -44.53 6.57 54.58
CA SER A 217 -44.87 6.54 53.14
C SER A 217 -43.76 7.09 52.25
N LEU A 218 -43.82 6.81 50.94
CA LEU A 218 -42.91 7.39 49.96
C LEU A 218 -43.05 8.92 49.93
N GLY A 219 -41.92 9.63 49.89
CA GLY A 219 -41.87 11.10 49.82
C GLY A 219 -42.17 11.83 51.13
N GLU A 220 -42.45 11.11 52.23
CA GLU A 220 -42.72 11.69 53.56
C GLU A 220 -41.47 12.38 54.15
N TYR A 221 -40.30 11.78 53.93
CA TYR A 221 -38.99 12.29 54.32
C TYR A 221 -38.14 12.59 53.08
N GLN A 222 -37.45 13.72 53.08
CA GLN A 222 -36.76 14.26 51.89
C GLN A 222 -35.23 14.18 51.94
N THR A 223 -34.64 13.66 53.03
CA THR A 223 -33.19 13.52 53.19
C THR A 223 -32.81 12.21 53.87
N VAL A 224 -31.59 11.73 53.64
CA VAL A 224 -31.07 10.48 54.23
C VAL A 224 -31.16 10.51 55.75
N ASP A 225 -30.68 11.59 56.38
CA ASP A 225 -30.66 11.73 57.84
C ASP A 225 -32.07 11.61 58.44
N THR A 226 -33.08 12.24 57.82
CA THR A 226 -34.47 12.19 58.28
C THR A 226 -35.11 10.80 58.14
N VAL A 227 -34.79 10.04 57.08
CA VAL A 227 -35.29 8.65 56.93
C VAL A 227 -34.59 7.73 57.94
N VAL A 228 -33.28 7.90 58.15
CA VAL A 228 -32.51 7.10 59.12
C VAL A 228 -33.01 7.33 60.55
N GLU A 229 -33.33 8.56 60.92
CA GLU A 229 -33.96 8.86 62.22
C GLU A 229 -35.34 8.18 62.36
N ALA A 230 -36.16 8.19 61.31
CA ALA A 230 -37.46 7.50 61.31
C ALA A 230 -37.29 5.98 61.50
N VAL A 231 -36.36 5.34 60.78
CA VAL A 231 -36.09 3.88 60.86
C VAL A 231 -35.62 3.45 62.25
N ARG A 232 -34.78 4.26 62.91
CA ARG A 232 -34.31 3.98 64.29
C ARG A 232 -35.44 4.01 65.32
N ASN A 233 -36.56 4.65 65.02
CA ASN A 233 -37.74 4.73 65.88
C ASN A 233 -38.82 3.68 65.55
N ILE A 234 -38.57 2.74 64.63
CA ILE A 234 -39.50 1.63 64.33
C ILE A 234 -39.39 0.53 65.39
N ASP A 235 -40.41 0.39 66.23
CA ASP A 235 -40.52 -0.71 67.20
C ASP A 235 -40.88 -2.05 66.54
N GLN A 236 -40.44 -3.16 67.13
CA GLN A 236 -40.90 -4.50 66.71
C GLN A 236 -42.36 -4.70 67.12
N ARG A 237 -43.25 -4.95 66.15
CA ARG A 237 -44.69 -5.16 66.40
C ARG A 237 -44.98 -6.47 67.14
N GLY A 238 -44.16 -7.49 66.89
CA GLY A 238 -44.35 -8.85 67.37
C GLY A 238 -45.51 -9.56 66.68
N GLY A 239 -45.67 -10.84 67.00
CA GLY A 239 -46.70 -11.71 66.42
C GLY A 239 -46.28 -13.17 66.37
N TYR A 240 -47.26 -14.06 66.21
CA TYR A 240 -47.04 -15.51 66.09
C TYR A 240 -47.20 -16.04 64.65
N GLU A 241 -47.51 -15.16 63.69
CA GLU A 241 -47.66 -15.49 62.28
C GLU A 241 -46.83 -14.53 61.42
N THR A 242 -46.39 -15.01 60.26
CA THR A 242 -45.67 -14.27 59.22
C THR A 242 -46.50 -14.27 57.93
N ARG A 243 -47.28 -13.21 57.69
CA ARG A 243 -48.17 -13.08 56.51
C ARG A 243 -47.49 -12.34 55.35
N THR A 244 -46.52 -12.99 54.73
CA THR A 244 -45.67 -12.38 53.69
C THR A 244 -46.44 -12.11 52.39
N ALA A 245 -47.42 -12.95 52.03
CA ALA A 245 -48.23 -12.71 50.81
C ALA A 245 -49.11 -11.46 50.96
N LEU A 246 -49.75 -11.29 52.12
CA LEU A 246 -50.49 -10.08 52.46
C LEU A 246 -49.59 -8.84 52.47
N ALA A 247 -48.39 -8.94 53.03
CA ALA A 247 -47.43 -7.83 53.09
C ALA A 247 -46.97 -7.36 51.71
N ILE A 248 -46.61 -8.29 50.82
CA ILE A 248 -46.26 -7.99 49.41
C ILE A 248 -47.45 -7.33 48.69
N ASN A 249 -48.67 -7.85 48.88
CA ASN A 249 -49.85 -7.26 48.28
C ASN A 249 -50.11 -5.82 48.76
N VAL A 250 -50.07 -5.55 50.08
CA VAL A 250 -50.24 -4.19 50.63
C VAL A 250 -49.13 -3.26 50.16
N ALA A 251 -47.89 -3.73 50.08
CA ALA A 251 -46.78 -2.94 49.52
C ALA A 251 -47.05 -2.54 48.06
N ARG A 252 -47.49 -3.50 47.22
CA ARG A 252 -47.86 -3.29 45.81
C ARG A 252 -49.06 -2.36 45.63
N SER A 253 -50.18 -2.65 46.30
CA SER A 253 -51.47 -1.95 46.08
C SER A 253 -51.63 -0.66 46.87
N GLU A 254 -50.89 -0.48 47.97
CA GLU A 254 -51.01 0.71 48.82
C GLU A 254 -49.69 1.49 48.94
N ALA A 255 -48.57 0.86 49.33
CA ALA A 255 -47.34 1.61 49.62
C ALA A 255 -46.79 2.33 48.38
N PHE A 256 -46.73 1.66 47.23
CA PHE A 256 -46.35 2.28 45.94
C PHE A 256 -47.39 3.27 45.37
N GLN A 257 -48.58 3.39 45.98
CA GLN A 257 -49.60 4.37 45.59
C GLN A 257 -49.61 5.58 46.55
N ARG A 258 -49.13 5.40 47.79
CA ARG A 258 -49.02 6.45 48.82
C ARG A 258 -47.71 7.22 48.66
N GLY A 259 -47.71 8.19 47.75
CA GLY A 259 -46.56 9.06 47.45
C GLY A 259 -45.65 8.56 46.33
N GLY A 260 -45.85 7.33 45.85
CA GLY A 260 -45.09 6.78 44.73
C GLY A 260 -45.31 7.52 43.41
N ARG A 261 -44.26 7.57 42.59
CA ARG A 261 -44.17 8.36 41.36
C ARG A 261 -44.39 7.44 40.13
N PRO A 262 -45.19 7.84 39.13
CA PRO A 262 -45.54 6.95 38.00
C PRO A 262 -44.36 6.53 37.13
N GLU A 263 -43.34 7.39 37.01
CA GLU A 263 -42.18 7.19 36.13
C GLU A 263 -40.93 6.71 36.91
N ALA A 264 -41.07 6.41 38.21
CA ALA A 264 -39.99 5.86 39.03
C ALA A 264 -39.81 4.35 38.82
N GLN A 265 -38.57 3.88 38.93
CA GLN A 265 -38.32 2.44 39.07
C GLN A 265 -38.76 1.98 40.46
N LYS A 266 -39.66 0.99 40.52
CA LYS A 266 -40.22 0.46 41.77
C LYS A 266 -39.40 -0.72 42.26
N VAL A 267 -38.86 -0.62 43.46
CA VAL A 267 -38.04 -1.66 44.09
C VAL A 267 -38.67 -2.06 45.42
N MET A 268 -38.99 -3.33 45.60
CA MET A 268 -39.49 -3.89 46.85
C MET A 268 -38.39 -4.74 47.50
N ILE A 269 -38.10 -4.52 48.79
CA ILE A 269 -37.12 -5.31 49.53
C ILE A 269 -37.85 -6.07 50.64
N VAL A 270 -38.04 -7.37 50.46
CA VAL A 270 -38.73 -8.26 51.42
C VAL A 270 -37.69 -8.90 52.33
N ILE A 271 -37.84 -8.74 53.66
CA ILE A 271 -36.94 -9.27 54.68
C ILE A 271 -37.76 -10.11 55.66
N THR A 272 -37.39 -11.40 55.82
CA THR A 272 -38.11 -12.34 56.68
C THR A 272 -37.21 -13.48 57.15
N ASP A 273 -37.60 -14.16 58.24
CA ASP A 273 -36.89 -15.32 58.82
C ASP A 273 -37.75 -16.59 58.91
N GLY A 274 -38.94 -16.62 58.30
CA GLY A 274 -39.88 -17.74 58.40
C GLY A 274 -40.81 -17.90 57.20
N GLU A 275 -41.25 -19.14 56.96
CA GLU A 275 -42.23 -19.51 55.92
C GLU A 275 -43.56 -18.75 56.07
N SER A 276 -44.18 -18.40 54.95
CA SER A 276 -45.41 -17.60 54.88
C SER A 276 -46.62 -18.41 55.39
N HIS A 277 -47.28 -17.90 56.42
CA HIS A 277 -48.52 -18.49 56.98
C HIS A 277 -49.73 -18.35 56.04
N ASP A 278 -49.60 -17.54 54.99
CA ASP A 278 -50.54 -17.28 53.90
C ASP A 278 -49.98 -17.68 52.51
N SER A 279 -49.04 -18.65 52.47
CA SER A 279 -48.33 -19.10 51.27
C SER A 279 -49.20 -19.48 50.05
N ILE A 280 -50.48 -19.82 50.25
CA ILE A 280 -51.46 -20.05 49.17
C ILE A 280 -51.64 -18.79 48.30
N GLU A 281 -51.63 -17.60 48.91
CA GLU A 281 -51.84 -16.31 48.24
C GLU A 281 -50.55 -15.70 47.68
N LEU A 282 -49.39 -16.27 48.04
CA LEU A 282 -48.06 -15.76 47.68
C LEU A 282 -47.83 -15.80 46.16
N VAL A 283 -48.34 -16.83 45.49
CA VAL A 283 -48.24 -16.97 44.02
C VAL A 283 -48.88 -15.78 43.31
N ASP A 284 -50.06 -15.37 43.74
CA ASP A 284 -50.77 -14.22 43.16
C ASP A 284 -50.12 -12.90 43.57
N ALA A 285 -49.64 -12.77 44.81
CA ALA A 285 -48.95 -11.56 45.28
C ALA A 285 -47.67 -11.27 44.48
N VAL A 286 -46.84 -12.29 44.24
CA VAL A 286 -45.60 -12.21 43.47
C VAL A 286 -45.89 -11.96 41.99
N ASN A 287 -46.81 -12.72 41.37
CA ASN A 287 -47.14 -12.55 39.96
C ASN A 287 -47.74 -11.18 39.66
N ASN A 288 -48.61 -10.66 40.52
CA ASN A 288 -49.16 -9.32 40.36
C ASN A 288 -48.08 -8.23 40.53
N SER A 289 -47.12 -8.43 41.44
CA SER A 289 -45.98 -7.50 41.60
C SER A 289 -45.05 -7.50 40.38
N LYS A 290 -44.80 -8.67 39.77
CA LYS A 290 -44.07 -8.79 38.49
C LYS A 290 -44.83 -8.09 37.35
N ASN A 291 -46.16 -8.24 37.28
CA ASN A 291 -47.00 -7.56 36.28
C ASN A 291 -47.01 -6.02 36.44
N ASP A 292 -46.94 -5.51 37.67
CA ASP A 292 -46.85 -4.08 37.98
C ASP A 292 -45.43 -3.50 37.81
N ASN A 293 -44.50 -4.28 37.21
CA ASN A 293 -43.10 -3.95 36.95
C ASN A 293 -42.30 -3.57 38.21
N ILE A 294 -42.55 -4.26 39.33
CA ILE A 294 -41.83 -4.06 40.60
C ILE A 294 -40.68 -5.06 40.68
N THR A 295 -39.45 -4.56 40.87
CA THR A 295 -38.28 -5.41 41.13
C THR A 295 -38.26 -5.83 42.61
N MET A 296 -38.49 -7.10 42.88
CA MET A 296 -38.48 -7.67 44.22
C MET A 296 -37.12 -8.29 44.57
N TYR A 297 -36.48 -7.77 45.61
CA TYR A 297 -35.36 -8.37 46.32
C TYR A 297 -35.87 -9.11 47.55
N ALA A 298 -35.32 -10.30 47.83
CA ALA A 298 -35.77 -11.14 48.92
C ALA A 298 -34.57 -11.55 49.80
N ILE A 299 -34.67 -11.29 51.10
CA ILE A 299 -33.60 -11.52 52.08
C ILE A 299 -34.07 -12.56 53.09
N ALA A 300 -33.52 -13.77 52.97
CA ALA A 300 -33.74 -14.88 53.90
C ALA A 300 -32.81 -14.77 55.11
N VAL A 301 -33.36 -14.56 56.30
CA VAL A 301 -32.63 -14.54 57.57
C VAL A 301 -32.72 -15.92 58.23
N LEU A 302 -31.61 -16.65 58.34
CA LEU A 302 -31.62 -18.05 58.82
C LEU A 302 -31.41 -18.18 60.34
N GLY A 303 -31.41 -17.07 61.09
CA GLY A 303 -31.14 -17.05 62.52
C GLY A 303 -32.05 -17.98 63.32
N TYR A 304 -33.37 -17.90 63.09
CA TYR A 304 -34.36 -18.76 63.75
C TYR A 304 -34.16 -20.26 63.44
N TYR A 305 -33.95 -20.61 62.17
CA TYR A 305 -33.71 -21.99 61.72
C TYR A 305 -32.42 -22.56 62.33
N ASN A 306 -31.32 -21.80 62.27
CA ASN A 306 -30.02 -22.21 62.82
C ASN A 306 -30.05 -22.36 64.35
N ARG A 307 -30.70 -21.43 65.08
CA ARG A 307 -30.87 -21.52 66.55
C ARG A 307 -31.69 -22.74 66.99
N ARG A 308 -32.53 -23.31 66.12
CA ARG A 308 -33.40 -24.47 66.42
C ARG A 308 -33.00 -25.76 65.73
N GLY A 309 -32.00 -25.75 64.85
CA GLY A 309 -31.57 -26.93 64.09
C GLY A 309 -32.59 -27.43 63.06
N ILE A 310 -33.36 -26.52 62.46
CA ILE A 310 -34.40 -26.82 61.47
C ILE A 310 -33.80 -26.71 60.06
N ASP A 311 -34.15 -27.63 59.15
CA ASP A 311 -33.75 -27.54 57.73
C ASP A 311 -34.49 -26.39 57.02
N PRO A 312 -33.79 -25.35 56.53
CA PRO A 312 -34.42 -24.18 55.90
C PRO A 312 -34.81 -24.40 54.43
N LYS A 313 -34.76 -25.64 53.91
CA LYS A 313 -34.98 -25.90 52.48
C LYS A 313 -36.34 -25.43 51.95
N ALA A 314 -37.42 -25.60 52.72
CA ALA A 314 -38.76 -25.17 52.31
C ALA A 314 -38.83 -23.64 52.20
N PHE A 315 -38.43 -22.95 53.27
CA PHE A 315 -38.26 -21.50 53.32
C PHE A 315 -37.42 -20.95 52.17
N LEU A 316 -36.27 -21.55 51.86
CA LEU A 316 -35.38 -21.05 50.80
C LEU A 316 -35.98 -21.15 49.39
N GLU A 317 -36.81 -22.16 49.09
CA GLU A 317 -37.55 -22.20 47.81
C GLU A 317 -38.69 -21.15 47.78
N GLU A 318 -39.31 -20.83 48.92
CA GLU A 318 -40.31 -19.77 49.03
C GLU A 318 -39.69 -18.36 48.80
N ILE A 319 -38.59 -18.04 49.48
CA ILE A 319 -37.92 -16.73 49.32
C ILE A 319 -37.33 -16.58 47.91
N LYS A 320 -36.84 -17.67 47.32
CA LYS A 320 -36.42 -17.71 45.92
C LYS A 320 -37.56 -17.41 44.95
N PHE A 321 -38.78 -17.88 45.24
CA PHE A 321 -39.96 -17.55 44.43
C PHE A 321 -40.39 -16.06 44.56
N ILE A 322 -40.20 -15.45 45.73
CA ILE A 322 -40.45 -14.01 45.94
C ILE A 322 -39.45 -13.13 45.15
N ALA A 323 -38.20 -13.59 45.01
CA ALA A 323 -37.17 -12.87 44.29
C ALA A 323 -37.51 -12.70 42.78
N SER A 324 -36.97 -11.63 42.18
CA SER A 324 -37.04 -11.42 40.74
C SER A 324 -35.96 -12.20 39.99
N ASP A 325 -36.27 -12.62 38.77
CA ASP A 325 -35.32 -13.35 37.94
C ASP A 325 -34.16 -12.44 37.46
N PRO A 326 -32.89 -12.90 37.43
CA PRO A 326 -32.41 -14.18 37.96
C PRO A 326 -32.18 -14.11 39.48
N ASP A 327 -32.51 -15.22 40.16
CA ASP A 327 -32.41 -15.36 41.64
C ASP A 327 -31.03 -14.99 42.18
N GLU A 328 -29.97 -15.34 41.45
CA GLU A 328 -28.56 -15.05 41.78
C GLU A 328 -28.27 -13.57 42.05
N LYS A 329 -29.13 -12.66 41.55
CA LYS A 329 -29.06 -11.21 41.76
C LYS A 329 -30.04 -10.70 42.81
N HIS A 330 -31.23 -11.26 42.94
CA HIS A 330 -32.28 -10.69 43.78
C HIS A 330 -32.52 -11.44 45.11
N LEU A 331 -32.02 -12.67 45.23
CA LEU A 331 -32.01 -13.45 46.46
C LEU A 331 -30.74 -13.19 47.27
N PHE A 332 -30.91 -12.90 48.56
CA PHE A 332 -29.85 -12.86 49.55
C PHE A 332 -30.20 -13.82 50.70
N LYS A 333 -29.19 -14.50 51.24
CA LYS A 333 -29.33 -15.36 52.42
C LYS A 333 -28.27 -14.97 53.45
N VAL A 334 -28.68 -14.84 54.70
CA VAL A 334 -27.78 -14.55 55.83
C VAL A 334 -27.95 -15.62 56.90
N THR A 335 -26.87 -15.99 57.58
CA THR A 335 -26.87 -17.07 58.58
C THR A 335 -27.61 -16.69 59.86
N GLU A 336 -27.63 -15.40 60.18
CA GLU A 336 -28.20 -14.80 61.38
C GLU A 336 -28.40 -13.30 61.13
N GLU A 337 -29.16 -12.64 62.01
CA GLU A 337 -29.50 -11.22 61.95
C GLU A 337 -28.25 -10.33 61.90
N SER A 338 -27.25 -10.63 62.73
CA SER A 338 -25.94 -9.96 62.80
C SER A 338 -25.08 -10.07 61.53
N ALA A 339 -25.44 -10.95 60.58
CA ALA A 339 -24.80 -11.07 59.28
C ALA A 339 -25.45 -10.21 58.19
N LEU A 340 -26.58 -9.54 58.46
CA LEU A 340 -27.20 -8.58 57.53
C LEU A 340 -26.24 -7.45 57.12
N LYS A 341 -25.34 -7.02 58.01
CA LYS A 341 -24.29 -6.04 57.70
C LYS A 341 -23.36 -6.45 56.55
N GLU A 342 -23.16 -7.74 56.32
CA GLU A 342 -22.25 -8.26 55.29
C GLU A 342 -22.83 -8.14 53.87
N ILE A 343 -24.17 -8.08 53.75
CA ILE A 343 -24.86 -7.94 52.47
C ILE A 343 -25.19 -6.48 52.12
N VAL A 344 -24.90 -5.50 52.98
CA VAL A 344 -25.20 -4.07 52.75
C VAL A 344 -24.57 -3.56 51.45
N ASP A 345 -23.27 -3.78 51.27
CA ASP A 345 -22.54 -3.35 50.07
C ASP A 345 -23.07 -4.08 48.82
N ALA A 346 -23.26 -5.40 48.92
CA ALA A 346 -23.73 -6.22 47.81
C ALA A 346 -25.17 -5.89 47.38
N LEU A 347 -26.06 -5.59 48.34
CA LEU A 347 -27.45 -5.18 48.06
C LEU A 347 -27.50 -3.76 47.49
N GLY A 348 -26.74 -2.82 48.06
CA GLY A 348 -26.60 -1.46 47.54
C GLY A 348 -26.17 -1.47 46.08
N GLU A 349 -25.00 -2.04 45.78
CA GLU A 349 -24.45 -2.13 44.41
C GLU A 349 -25.43 -2.80 43.42
N ARG A 350 -26.14 -3.85 43.84
CA ARG A 350 -27.15 -4.50 42.97
C ARG A 350 -28.35 -3.60 42.71
N ILE A 351 -28.84 -2.83 43.69
CA ILE A 351 -29.94 -1.88 43.48
C ILE A 351 -29.46 -0.69 42.62
N PHE A 352 -28.26 -0.15 42.82
CA PHE A 352 -27.69 0.90 41.94
C PHE A 352 -27.52 0.45 40.50
N SER A 353 -27.29 -0.84 40.24
CA SER A 353 -27.22 -1.34 38.86
C SER A 353 -28.50 -1.11 38.06
N LEU A 354 -29.65 -0.90 38.73
CA LEU A 354 -30.93 -0.52 38.10
C LEU A 354 -30.99 0.95 37.66
N GLU A 355 -30.18 1.85 38.25
CA GLU A 355 -30.04 3.23 37.78
C GLU A 355 -29.20 3.30 36.49
N GLY A 356 -28.21 2.41 36.35
CA GLY A 356 -27.27 2.38 35.22
C GLY A 356 -27.74 1.61 33.99
N THR A 357 -28.80 0.80 34.08
CA THR A 357 -29.38 0.08 32.95
C THR A 357 -30.81 0.55 32.69
N SER A 358 -31.12 0.97 31.46
CA SER A 358 -32.54 1.17 31.11
C SER A 358 -33.29 -0.16 31.26
N THR A 359 -34.58 -0.08 31.57
CA THR A 359 -35.49 -1.18 31.97
C THR A 359 -35.69 -2.31 30.94
N LYS A 360 -34.86 -2.36 29.88
CA LYS A 360 -34.84 -3.36 28.82
C LYS A 360 -33.46 -4.00 28.60
N GLY A 361 -32.48 -3.75 29.47
CA GLY A 361 -31.09 -4.19 29.27
C GLY A 361 -30.43 -3.55 28.04
N GLN A 362 -30.89 -2.36 27.64
CA GLN A 362 -30.25 -1.60 26.56
C GLN A 362 -29.01 -0.89 27.11
N GLY A 363 -27.91 -0.99 26.38
CA GLY A 363 -26.63 -0.39 26.73
C GLY A 363 -26.59 1.14 26.62
N PHE A 364 -25.41 1.72 26.82
CA PHE A 364 -25.20 3.16 26.94
C PHE A 364 -25.59 3.90 25.64
N GLY A 365 -26.49 4.88 25.78
CA GLY A 365 -26.88 5.79 24.70
C GLY A 365 -25.85 6.91 24.52
N LEU A 366 -26.04 8.02 25.22
CA LEU A 366 -25.13 9.18 25.17
C LEU A 366 -24.47 9.49 26.52
N GLN A 367 -24.79 8.72 27.56
CA GLN A 367 -24.26 8.84 28.92
C GLN A 367 -22.71 8.83 28.95
N MET A 368 -22.10 7.98 28.12
CA MET A 368 -20.64 7.84 27.98
C MET A 368 -20.11 8.44 26.67
N ALA A 369 -20.81 9.40 26.07
CA ALA A 369 -20.52 9.87 24.70
C ALA A 369 -19.08 10.40 24.48
N GLN A 370 -18.44 10.96 25.50
CA GLN A 370 -17.13 11.62 25.41
C GLN A 370 -17.06 12.66 24.26
N ALA A 371 -18.09 13.50 24.15
CA ALA A 371 -18.22 14.46 23.06
C ALA A 371 -17.11 15.53 23.09
N GLY A 372 -16.56 15.84 21.92
CA GLY A 372 -15.39 16.69 21.77
C GLY A 372 -14.06 15.92 21.84
N PHE A 373 -14.08 14.59 21.71
CA PHE A 373 -12.89 13.76 21.52
C PHE A 373 -12.12 14.15 20.25
N SER A 374 -12.84 14.59 19.23
CA SER A 374 -12.33 15.36 18.08
C SER A 374 -13.26 16.53 17.78
N SER A 375 -12.74 17.58 17.13
CA SER A 375 -13.50 18.81 16.84
C SER A 375 -13.09 19.42 15.51
N HIS A 376 -14.06 19.78 14.67
CA HIS A 376 -13.81 20.44 13.37
C HIS A 376 -14.78 21.61 13.14
N LEU A 377 -14.31 22.69 12.52
CA LEU A 377 -15.12 23.88 12.26
C LEU A 377 -15.94 23.71 10.98
N VAL A 378 -17.23 24.02 11.05
CA VAL A 378 -18.18 23.90 9.94
C VAL A 378 -18.93 25.21 9.70
N LYS A 379 -19.66 25.33 8.58
CA LYS A 379 -20.24 26.62 8.12
C LYS A 379 -21.15 27.28 9.18
N ASP A 380 -21.86 26.51 9.99
CA ASP A 380 -22.86 26.99 10.96
C ASP A 380 -22.53 26.68 12.44
N GLY A 381 -21.35 26.13 12.73
CA GLY A 381 -21.06 25.61 14.07
C GLY A 381 -19.74 24.83 14.21
N VAL A 382 -19.72 23.88 15.14
CA VAL A 382 -18.61 22.95 15.40
C VAL A 382 -19.13 21.52 15.30
N LEU A 383 -18.46 20.71 14.48
CA LEU A 383 -18.66 19.26 14.40
C LEU A 383 -17.80 18.58 15.47
N LEU A 384 -18.36 17.63 16.20
CA LEU A 384 -17.74 17.03 17.39
C LEU A 384 -17.86 15.52 17.35
N GLY A 385 -16.72 14.84 17.51
CA GLY A 385 -16.67 13.40 17.69
C GLY A 385 -17.11 12.98 19.10
N ALA A 386 -17.89 11.90 19.18
CA ALA A 386 -18.43 11.34 20.40
C ALA A 386 -18.18 9.82 20.44
N VAL A 387 -16.93 9.43 20.75
CA VAL A 387 -16.42 8.05 20.58
C VAL A 387 -17.11 6.99 21.44
N GLY A 388 -17.63 7.37 22.62
CA GLY A 388 -18.27 6.43 23.54
C GLY A 388 -19.79 6.35 23.39
N ALA A 389 -20.37 7.08 22.43
CA ALA A 389 -21.80 7.01 22.13
C ALA A 389 -22.21 5.62 21.63
N TYR A 390 -23.42 5.20 21.98
CA TYR A 390 -24.07 3.96 21.54
C TYR A 390 -23.19 2.72 21.76
N ASP A 391 -22.80 2.50 23.02
CA ASP A 391 -21.91 1.42 23.45
C ASP A 391 -20.54 1.42 22.71
N TRP A 392 -19.89 2.59 22.64
CA TRP A 392 -18.62 2.81 21.94
C TRP A 392 -18.60 2.46 20.43
N ASN A 393 -19.76 2.26 19.80
CA ASN A 393 -19.85 2.36 18.34
C ASN A 393 -19.41 3.75 17.87
N GLY A 394 -19.73 4.78 18.66
CA GLY A 394 -19.42 6.17 18.45
C GLY A 394 -20.47 6.91 17.62
N ALA A 395 -20.39 8.24 17.64
CA ALA A 395 -21.28 9.12 16.90
C ALA A 395 -20.59 10.44 16.55
N VAL A 396 -21.25 11.25 15.72
CA VAL A 396 -20.86 12.62 15.45
C VAL A 396 -22.01 13.56 15.82
N LEU A 397 -21.70 14.58 16.60
CA LEU A 397 -22.63 15.63 17.04
C LEU A 397 -22.27 16.95 16.37
N LYS A 398 -23.20 17.91 16.31
CA LYS A 398 -22.89 19.27 15.85
C LYS A 398 -23.50 20.31 16.77
N GLU A 399 -22.68 21.22 17.30
CA GLU A 399 -23.14 22.39 18.03
C GLU A 399 -23.28 23.57 17.07
N THR A 400 -24.47 24.18 17.00
CA THR A 400 -24.76 25.31 16.11
C THR A 400 -25.20 26.53 16.90
N LYS A 401 -25.28 27.70 16.25
CA LYS A 401 -25.89 28.91 16.87
C LYS A 401 -27.36 28.73 17.28
N LEU A 402 -28.05 27.71 16.76
CA LEU A 402 -29.44 27.37 17.08
C LEU A 402 -29.54 26.25 18.12
N GLY A 403 -28.40 25.80 18.68
CA GLY A 403 -28.30 24.71 19.65
C GLY A 403 -27.74 23.41 19.05
N LYS A 404 -27.83 22.36 19.86
CA LYS A 404 -27.27 21.02 19.60
C LYS A 404 -28.04 20.21 18.56
N VAL A 405 -27.30 19.54 17.69
CA VAL A 405 -27.80 18.63 16.65
C VAL A 405 -27.23 17.23 16.93
N ILE A 406 -28.10 16.28 17.21
CA ILE A 406 -27.77 14.90 17.62
C ILE A 406 -28.44 13.94 16.62
N PRO A 407 -27.67 13.16 15.83
CA PRO A 407 -28.22 12.09 14.99
C PRO A 407 -28.73 10.91 15.83
N ALA A 408 -29.80 10.26 15.39
CA ALA A 408 -30.33 9.07 16.06
C ALA A 408 -29.44 7.84 15.82
N LYS A 409 -29.40 6.89 16.77
CA LYS A 409 -28.63 5.63 16.64
C LYS A 409 -28.93 4.89 15.32
N SER A 410 -30.19 4.88 14.91
CA SER A 410 -30.63 4.22 13.66
C SER A 410 -29.98 4.79 12.39
N SER A 411 -29.54 6.06 12.38
CA SER A 411 -28.85 6.67 11.23
C SER A 411 -27.47 6.05 10.93
N TYR A 412 -26.93 5.23 11.84
CA TYR A 412 -25.65 4.54 11.66
C TYR A 412 -25.80 3.03 11.44
N GLN A 413 -27.00 2.47 11.58
CA GLN A 413 -27.24 1.04 11.75
C GLN A 413 -26.85 0.17 10.53
N GLU A 414 -26.90 0.74 9.33
CA GLU A 414 -26.47 0.05 8.09
C GLU A 414 -24.94 -0.16 8.04
N GLU A 415 -24.17 0.81 8.53
CA GLU A 415 -22.69 0.78 8.49
C GLU A 415 -22.07 0.26 9.80
N PHE A 416 -22.83 0.28 10.89
CA PHE A 416 -22.44 -0.15 12.24
C PHE A 416 -23.52 -1.08 12.81
N PRO A 417 -23.62 -2.33 12.32
CA PRO A 417 -24.64 -3.28 12.75
C PRO A 417 -24.40 -3.76 14.19
N GLU A 418 -25.48 -4.03 14.94
CA GLU A 418 -25.40 -4.43 16.36
C GLU A 418 -24.60 -5.74 16.57
N ALA A 419 -24.46 -6.59 15.55
CA ALA A 419 -23.58 -7.77 15.57
C ALA A 419 -22.10 -7.43 15.80
N LEU A 420 -21.66 -6.21 15.48
CA LEU A 420 -20.30 -5.73 15.69
C LEU A 420 -20.14 -4.85 16.95
N LYS A 421 -21.21 -4.63 17.74
CA LYS A 421 -21.23 -3.78 18.93
C LYS A 421 -20.03 -3.96 19.86
N ASN A 422 -19.66 -5.22 20.15
CA ASN A 422 -18.57 -5.55 21.07
C ASN A 422 -17.15 -5.16 20.58
N HIS A 423 -17.02 -4.64 19.35
CA HIS A 423 -15.73 -4.20 18.79
C HIS A 423 -15.36 -2.77 19.20
N ALA A 424 -16.31 -1.98 19.74
CA ALA A 424 -16.12 -0.60 20.16
C ALA A 424 -15.46 0.26 19.06
N ALA A 425 -16.21 0.50 17.97
CA ALA A 425 -15.67 1.06 16.72
C ALA A 425 -15.06 2.48 16.82
N TYR A 426 -15.42 3.25 17.84
CA TYR A 426 -14.96 4.64 18.09
C TYR A 426 -15.23 5.60 16.91
N LEU A 427 -16.43 5.55 16.31
CA LEU A 427 -16.83 6.56 15.32
C LEU A 427 -16.78 7.98 15.94
N GLY A 428 -16.15 8.90 15.22
CA GLY A 428 -15.86 10.24 15.73
C GLY A 428 -14.53 10.33 16.48
N TYR A 429 -13.65 9.33 16.39
CA TYR A 429 -12.28 9.47 16.90
C TYR A 429 -11.55 10.64 16.22
N SER A 430 -11.81 10.81 14.93
CA SER A 430 -11.44 11.98 14.12
C SER A 430 -12.68 12.49 13.38
N VAL A 431 -12.74 13.81 13.14
CA VAL A 431 -13.80 14.43 12.32
C VAL A 431 -13.20 15.51 11.41
N SER A 432 -13.75 15.65 10.21
CA SER A 432 -13.34 16.65 9.23
C SER A 432 -14.52 17.03 8.32
N SER A 433 -14.31 17.94 7.36
CA SER A 433 -15.31 18.26 6.35
C SER A 433 -14.67 18.60 5.02
N LEU A 434 -15.24 18.09 3.92
CA LEU A 434 -14.82 18.40 2.56
C LEU A 434 -15.87 19.25 1.84
N VAL A 435 -15.44 20.07 0.89
CA VAL A 435 -16.30 20.88 0.02
C VAL A 435 -16.14 20.39 -1.41
N SER A 436 -17.21 19.88 -2.02
CA SER A 436 -17.13 19.43 -3.41
C SER A 436 -17.08 20.60 -4.39
N SER A 437 -16.66 20.35 -5.63
CA SER A 437 -16.65 21.32 -6.74
C SER A 437 -18.01 21.96 -7.08
N ARG A 438 -19.10 21.50 -6.45
CA ARG A 438 -20.46 22.09 -6.53
C ARG A 438 -20.80 22.97 -5.32
N GLY A 439 -19.86 23.21 -4.40
CA GLY A 439 -20.02 24.02 -3.18
C GLY A 439 -20.71 23.31 -2.00
N PHE A 440 -21.14 22.05 -2.17
CA PHE A 440 -21.75 21.26 -1.09
C PHE A 440 -20.70 20.85 -0.06
N GLN A 441 -21.01 21.05 1.22
CA GLN A 441 -20.18 20.59 2.33
C GLN A 441 -20.64 19.20 2.78
N PHE A 442 -19.71 18.27 2.85
CA PHE A 442 -19.89 16.94 3.41
C PHE A 442 -19.00 16.79 4.64
N TYR A 443 -19.39 15.91 5.54
CA TYR A 443 -18.67 15.63 6.78
C TYR A 443 -17.99 14.27 6.68
N VAL A 444 -16.85 14.14 7.34
CA VAL A 444 -16.04 12.92 7.38
C VAL A 444 -15.81 12.56 8.85
N ALA A 445 -15.91 11.28 9.19
CA ALA A 445 -15.58 10.80 10.52
C ALA A 445 -14.88 9.44 10.49
N GLY A 446 -13.83 9.31 11.29
CA GLY A 446 -13.09 8.07 11.46
C GLY A 446 -13.61 7.22 12.61
N ALA A 447 -13.49 5.90 12.43
CA ALA A 447 -13.83 4.84 13.38
C ALA A 447 -12.67 3.82 13.38
N PRO A 448 -11.50 4.17 13.97
CA PRO A 448 -10.26 3.42 13.79
C PRO A 448 -10.23 2.04 14.45
N ARG A 449 -11.24 1.71 15.27
CA ARG A 449 -11.42 0.38 15.86
C ARG A 449 -12.48 -0.47 15.15
N PHE A 450 -13.21 0.07 14.17
CA PHE A 450 -14.21 -0.70 13.43
C PHE A 450 -13.61 -1.99 12.85
N ASN A 451 -14.20 -3.15 13.19
CA ASN A 451 -13.71 -4.48 12.80
C ASN A 451 -12.21 -4.71 13.10
N HIS A 452 -11.65 -3.99 14.09
CA HIS A 452 -10.22 -3.91 14.41
C HIS A 452 -9.29 -3.42 13.28
N THR A 453 -9.75 -3.19 12.04
CA THR A 453 -8.95 -2.66 10.93
C THR A 453 -9.11 -1.16 10.70
N GLY A 454 -10.27 -0.61 11.09
CA GLY A 454 -10.64 0.79 10.95
C GLY A 454 -11.60 1.06 9.79
N LYS A 455 -12.42 2.12 9.92
CA LYS A 455 -13.35 2.62 8.90
C LYS A 455 -13.35 4.15 8.90
N VAL A 456 -13.61 4.76 7.75
CA VAL A 456 -13.96 6.18 7.62
C VAL A 456 -15.27 6.31 6.86
N ILE A 457 -16.20 7.12 7.37
CA ILE A 457 -17.47 7.42 6.69
C ILE A 457 -17.50 8.87 6.19
N ILE A 458 -18.12 9.07 5.02
CA ILE A 458 -18.45 10.37 4.45
C ILE A 458 -19.98 10.50 4.42
N PHE A 459 -20.51 11.59 4.97
CA PHE A 459 -21.95 11.75 5.21
C PHE A 459 -22.42 13.21 5.07
N THR A 460 -23.74 13.38 4.99
CA THR A 460 -24.42 14.67 5.19
C THR A 460 -25.12 14.68 6.54
N LEU A 461 -25.19 15.85 7.18
CA LEU A 461 -25.92 16.06 8.43
C LEU A 461 -26.73 17.35 8.34
N LYS A 462 -28.06 17.22 8.40
CA LYS A 462 -29.00 18.34 8.45
C LYS A 462 -29.19 18.82 9.88
N ASN A 463 -29.58 20.08 10.06
CA ASN A 463 -29.80 20.67 11.41
C ASN A 463 -31.01 20.05 12.15
N SER A 464 -31.83 19.25 11.46
CA SER A 464 -32.87 18.42 12.06
C SER A 464 -32.36 17.09 12.66
N GLY A 465 -31.04 16.88 12.73
CA GLY A 465 -30.43 15.61 13.16
C GLY A 465 -30.43 14.49 12.11
N ASN A 466 -31.06 14.70 10.95
CA ASN A 466 -31.08 13.69 9.88
C ASN A 466 -29.69 13.58 9.24
N LEU A 467 -29.08 12.39 9.39
CA LEU A 467 -27.78 12.02 8.86
C LEU A 467 -27.96 10.99 7.74
N THR A 468 -27.21 11.15 6.65
CA THR A 468 -27.20 10.19 5.53
C THR A 468 -25.77 9.91 5.13
N ILE A 469 -25.35 8.66 5.26
CA ILE A 469 -24.02 8.19 4.85
C ILE A 469 -24.01 8.03 3.32
N LEU A 470 -22.95 8.51 2.69
CA LEU A 470 -22.76 8.49 1.23
C LEU A 470 -21.70 7.47 0.81
N ARG A 471 -20.69 7.25 1.67
CA ARG A 471 -19.58 6.33 1.41
C ARG A 471 -18.94 5.87 2.71
N ALA A 472 -18.56 4.60 2.77
CA ALA A 472 -17.59 4.08 3.71
C ALA A 472 -16.29 3.67 2.99
N LEU A 473 -15.17 3.87 3.68
CA LEU A 473 -13.82 3.47 3.29
C LEU A 473 -13.27 2.58 4.42
N LEU A 474 -12.65 1.45 4.08
CA LEU A 474 -12.23 0.42 5.05
C LEU A 474 -10.70 0.33 5.13
N GLY A 475 -10.19 0.13 6.34
CA GLY A 475 -8.78 -0.18 6.59
C GLY A 475 -8.43 -1.63 6.23
N GLU A 476 -7.24 -1.82 5.67
CA GLU A 476 -6.77 -3.10 5.13
C GLU A 476 -6.16 -4.04 6.19
N GLN A 477 -5.57 -3.48 7.25
CA GLN A 477 -4.76 -4.21 8.22
C GLN A 477 -5.31 -4.04 9.65
N ILE A 478 -5.46 -5.17 10.35
CA ILE A 478 -5.85 -5.20 11.76
C ILE A 478 -4.83 -4.44 12.64
N GLY A 479 -5.32 -3.67 13.61
CA GLY A 479 -4.49 -2.87 14.51
C GLY A 479 -3.90 -1.60 13.89
N SER A 480 -3.98 -1.39 12.56
CA SER A 480 -3.35 -0.25 11.87
C SER A 480 -3.92 1.12 12.25
N TYR A 481 -5.10 1.15 12.89
CA TYR A 481 -5.77 2.35 13.38
C TYR A 481 -6.18 3.32 12.25
N PHE A 482 -6.59 2.76 11.10
CA PHE A 482 -7.03 3.50 9.91
C PHE A 482 -8.22 4.42 10.20
N GLY A 483 -8.06 5.72 9.90
CA GLY A 483 -9.06 6.74 10.20
C GLY A 483 -8.86 7.43 11.55
N SER A 484 -7.72 7.25 12.22
CA SER A 484 -7.42 7.96 13.48
C SER A 484 -7.04 9.43 13.29
N GLU A 485 -6.55 9.81 12.10
CA GLU A 485 -6.29 11.20 11.71
C GLU A 485 -6.78 11.43 10.27
N LEU A 486 -7.34 12.62 10.01
CA LEU A 486 -8.01 12.98 8.75
C LEU A 486 -7.64 14.40 8.30
N LEU A 487 -7.27 14.55 7.03
CA LEU A 487 -7.05 15.87 6.42
C LEU A 487 -7.80 16.00 5.09
N SER A 488 -8.68 17.00 5.01
CA SER A 488 -9.27 17.48 3.76
C SER A 488 -8.33 18.52 3.13
N MET A 489 -7.77 18.24 1.96
CA MET A 489 -6.78 19.10 1.30
C MET A 489 -7.34 19.72 0.02
N ASP A 490 -7.21 21.05 -0.08
CA ASP A 490 -7.42 21.86 -1.29
C ASP A 490 -6.03 22.16 -1.87
N ILE A 491 -5.67 21.49 -2.97
CA ILE A 491 -4.28 21.43 -3.42
C ILE A 491 -3.88 22.66 -4.24
N ASP A 492 -4.81 23.32 -4.92
CA ASP A 492 -4.55 24.50 -5.76
C ASP A 492 -5.20 25.79 -5.22
N ASN A 493 -5.77 25.72 -4.01
CA ASN A 493 -6.43 26.81 -3.29
C ASN A 493 -7.65 27.40 -4.03
N ASN A 494 -8.40 26.54 -4.74
CA ASN A 494 -9.60 26.94 -5.48
C ASN A 494 -10.87 27.08 -4.62
N GLY A 495 -10.83 26.64 -3.36
CA GLY A 495 -11.96 26.63 -2.41
C GLY A 495 -12.72 25.31 -2.32
N TYR A 496 -12.29 24.27 -3.04
CA TYR A 496 -12.85 22.92 -3.06
C TYR A 496 -11.80 21.90 -2.62
N THR A 497 -12.24 20.78 -2.06
CA THR A 497 -11.36 19.71 -1.59
C THR A 497 -11.05 18.75 -2.73
N ASP A 498 -9.78 18.66 -3.13
CA ASP A 498 -9.31 17.72 -4.16
C ASP A 498 -8.97 16.35 -3.57
N TYR A 499 -8.43 16.32 -2.34
CA TYR A 499 -7.95 15.10 -1.68
C TYR A 499 -8.50 14.95 -0.26
N LEU A 500 -8.84 13.71 0.08
CA LEU A 500 -9.05 13.27 1.45
C LEU A 500 -7.90 12.34 1.85
N LEU A 501 -7.13 12.75 2.85
CA LEU A 501 -6.05 11.96 3.43
C LEU A 501 -6.54 11.26 4.69
N ILE A 502 -6.18 9.98 4.81
CA ILE A 502 -6.59 9.11 5.92
C ILE A 502 -5.34 8.42 6.46
N ALA A 503 -5.00 8.66 7.73
CA ALA A 503 -3.86 8.02 8.36
C ALA A 503 -4.21 6.66 8.99
N ALA A 504 -3.22 5.78 8.98
CA ALA A 504 -3.17 4.53 9.76
C ALA A 504 -1.80 4.49 10.48
N PRO A 505 -1.61 5.24 11.58
CA PRO A 505 -0.30 5.44 12.20
C PRO A 505 0.28 4.16 12.82
N MET A 506 -0.55 3.18 13.17
CA MET A 506 -0.10 1.90 13.73
C MET A 506 0.10 0.84 12.65
N PHE A 507 0.09 1.22 11.36
CA PHE A 507 0.33 0.28 10.26
C PHE A 507 1.71 -0.38 10.39
N TYR A 508 1.70 -1.71 10.43
CA TYR A 508 2.85 -2.55 10.73
C TYR A 508 3.44 -3.17 9.46
N LYS A 509 4.75 -3.01 9.26
CA LYS A 509 5.48 -3.53 8.08
C LYS A 509 6.91 -3.86 8.46
N GLY A 510 7.36 -5.08 8.10
CA GLY A 510 8.76 -5.49 8.26
C GLY A 510 9.29 -5.52 9.69
N GLY A 511 8.43 -5.77 10.68
CA GLY A 511 8.81 -5.83 12.10
C GLY A 511 8.45 -4.59 12.94
N TRP A 512 7.95 -3.51 12.31
CA TRP A 512 7.86 -2.19 12.95
C TRP A 512 6.53 -1.46 12.65
N GLU A 513 6.05 -0.67 13.62
CA GLU A 513 4.91 0.24 13.48
C GLU A 513 5.28 1.50 12.68
N ARG A 514 5.45 1.35 11.37
CA ARG A 514 5.90 2.45 10.52
C ARG A 514 4.87 3.55 10.35
N GLY A 515 3.58 3.18 10.34
CA GLY A 515 2.49 4.07 9.97
C GLY A 515 2.42 4.32 8.47
N ARG A 516 1.25 4.79 8.01
CA ARG A 516 0.90 4.91 6.60
C ARG A 516 -0.16 5.99 6.41
N VAL A 517 -0.08 6.76 5.31
CA VAL A 517 -1.12 7.74 4.95
C VAL A 517 -1.70 7.41 3.57
N TYR A 518 -3.01 7.21 3.50
CA TYR A 518 -3.75 6.91 2.28
C TYR A 518 -4.27 8.21 1.67
N VAL A 519 -4.08 8.43 0.37
CA VAL A 519 -4.48 9.65 -0.34
C VAL A 519 -5.59 9.31 -1.34
N TYR A 520 -6.82 9.73 -1.04
CA TYR A 520 -7.98 9.57 -1.91
C TYR A 520 -8.25 10.85 -2.70
N SER A 521 -8.27 10.76 -4.02
CA SER A 521 -8.75 11.86 -4.88
C SER A 521 -10.27 11.90 -4.90
N ILE A 522 -10.83 13.11 -4.96
CA ILE A 522 -12.27 13.39 -4.95
C ILE A 522 -12.67 13.86 -6.36
N SER A 523 -13.59 13.15 -7.01
CA SER A 523 -14.08 13.54 -8.35
C SER A 523 -15.13 14.66 -8.29
N PRO A 524 -15.43 15.35 -9.41
CA PRO A 524 -16.54 16.30 -9.51
C PRO A 524 -17.94 15.69 -9.25
N GLN A 525 -18.04 14.36 -9.28
CA GLN A 525 -19.23 13.57 -8.93
C GLN A 525 -19.17 13.05 -7.48
N THR A 526 -18.23 13.51 -6.66
CA THR A 526 -18.00 13.10 -5.26
C THR A 526 -17.73 11.60 -5.09
N SER A 527 -17.11 10.97 -6.09
CA SER A 527 -16.52 9.64 -5.92
C SER A 527 -15.11 9.73 -5.34
N PHE A 528 -14.74 8.74 -4.53
CA PHE A 528 -13.46 8.66 -3.84
C PHE A 528 -12.64 7.50 -4.43
N SER A 529 -11.46 7.79 -4.95
CA SER A 529 -10.54 6.80 -5.50
C SER A 529 -9.19 6.91 -4.80
N LEU A 530 -8.66 5.78 -4.29
CA LEU A 530 -7.31 5.74 -3.74
C LEU A 530 -6.31 6.03 -4.86
N GLN A 531 -5.59 7.16 -4.79
CA GLN A 531 -4.61 7.55 -5.81
C GLN A 531 -3.21 7.04 -5.45
N LYS A 532 -2.84 7.13 -4.17
CA LYS A 532 -1.52 6.70 -3.67
C LYS A 532 -1.51 6.48 -2.17
N VAL A 533 -0.42 5.91 -1.70
CA VAL A 533 -0.10 5.70 -0.29
C VAL A 533 1.27 6.32 -0.01
N LEU A 534 1.41 7.03 1.10
CA LEU A 534 2.67 7.61 1.58
C LEU A 534 3.23 6.71 2.68
N GLU A 535 4.49 6.32 2.52
CA GLU A 535 5.31 5.58 3.48
C GLU A 535 6.72 6.22 3.54
N VAL A 536 7.43 6.03 4.65
CA VAL A 536 8.83 6.46 4.83
C VAL A 536 9.81 5.29 4.69
N SER A 537 11.10 5.61 4.60
CA SER A 537 12.17 4.67 4.26
C SER A 537 12.31 3.50 5.23
N ASP A 538 12.99 2.42 4.80
CA ASP A 538 13.17 1.21 5.61
C ASP A 538 13.94 1.40 6.93
N ARG A 539 14.63 2.54 7.09
CA ARG A 539 15.38 2.89 8.31
C ARG A 539 14.50 3.40 9.44
N SER A 540 13.30 3.90 9.14
CA SER A 540 12.37 4.46 10.12
C SER A 540 11.68 3.33 10.90
N GLN A 541 12.13 3.10 12.14
CA GLN A 541 11.57 2.11 13.06
C GLN A 541 10.51 2.77 13.96
N ASN A 542 9.36 2.10 14.12
CA ASN A 542 8.23 2.52 14.96
C ASN A 542 7.81 4.00 14.78
N SER A 543 7.97 4.57 13.59
CA SER A 543 7.79 6.01 13.33
C SER A 543 6.39 6.54 13.62
N ARG A 544 5.36 5.68 13.52
CA ARG A 544 3.94 6.07 13.52
C ARG A 544 3.62 7.24 12.59
N LEU A 545 4.10 7.16 11.34
CA LEU A 545 3.85 8.14 10.30
C LEU A 545 2.34 8.36 10.13
N GLY A 546 1.92 9.63 10.22
CA GLY A 546 0.52 10.03 10.09
C GLY A 546 -0.20 10.27 11.43
N SER A 547 0.50 10.25 12.58
CA SER A 547 -0.11 10.64 13.87
C SER A 547 -0.66 12.07 13.89
N ALA A 548 -0.16 12.95 13.01
CA ALA A 548 -0.71 14.27 12.76
C ALA A 548 -0.54 14.63 11.28
N LEU A 549 -1.51 15.35 10.71
CA LEU A 549 -1.47 15.85 9.33
C LEU A 549 -1.74 17.37 9.29
N ALA A 550 -1.00 18.11 8.46
CA ALA A 550 -1.29 19.51 8.20
C ALA A 550 -1.10 19.86 6.72
N GLN A 551 -2.06 20.57 6.13
CA GLN A 551 -1.85 21.32 4.90
C GLN A 551 -1.11 22.63 5.24
N ILE A 552 -0.12 22.99 4.44
CA ILE A 552 0.51 24.32 4.45
C ILE A 552 0.30 24.99 3.08
N ALA A 553 0.43 26.32 3.03
CA ALA A 553 0.32 27.08 1.78
C ALA A 553 1.61 26.99 0.96
N ASP A 554 1.49 27.09 -0.38
CA ASP A 554 2.56 27.00 -1.36
C ASP A 554 3.87 27.68 -0.91
N MET A 555 4.88 26.85 -0.65
CA MET A 555 6.20 27.23 -0.17
C MET A 555 7.23 27.36 -1.30
N ASN A 556 6.97 26.81 -2.49
CA ASN A 556 7.93 26.71 -3.60
C ASN A 556 7.57 27.58 -4.82
N GLY A 557 6.41 28.22 -4.81
CA GLY A 557 5.83 29.07 -5.85
C GLY A 557 5.39 28.34 -7.11
N ASP A 558 4.97 27.07 -7.03
CA ASP A 558 4.40 26.30 -8.14
C ASP A 558 2.88 26.34 -8.24
N GLY A 559 2.22 26.98 -7.27
CA GLY A 559 0.77 27.12 -7.19
C GLY A 559 0.06 25.98 -6.45
N CYS A 560 0.79 25.01 -5.88
CA CYS A 560 0.20 23.91 -5.11
C CYS A 560 0.54 24.00 -3.61
N SER A 561 -0.46 23.80 -2.75
CA SER A 561 -0.29 23.60 -1.31
C SER A 561 0.47 22.30 -0.99
N GLU A 562 1.30 22.30 0.04
CA GLU A 562 2.06 21.11 0.48
C GLU A 562 1.46 20.42 1.71
N LEU A 563 1.96 19.20 1.96
CA LEU A 563 1.55 18.34 3.06
C LEU A 563 2.69 18.17 4.07
N VAL A 564 2.38 18.35 5.35
CA VAL A 564 3.26 18.04 6.47
C VAL A 564 2.69 16.85 7.26
N VAL A 565 3.53 15.87 7.57
CA VAL A 565 3.14 14.61 8.24
C VAL A 565 4.02 14.37 9.46
N GLY A 566 3.39 14.11 10.61
CA GLY A 566 4.07 13.80 11.88
C GLY A 566 4.42 12.32 12.02
N ALA A 567 5.59 12.05 12.61
CA ALA A 567 6.10 10.73 12.96
C ALA A 567 6.71 10.76 14.38
N PRO A 568 5.88 10.94 15.43
CA PRO A 568 6.35 11.29 16.78
C PRO A 568 7.15 10.20 17.49
N LEU A 569 7.06 8.94 17.06
CA LEU A 569 7.76 7.84 17.72
C LEU A 569 9.08 7.45 17.04
N GLU A 570 9.44 8.10 15.93
CA GLU A 570 10.71 7.87 15.23
C GLU A 570 11.92 8.35 16.05
N ASP A 571 13.13 7.93 15.65
CA ASP A 571 14.40 8.25 16.32
C ASP A 571 14.39 7.88 17.83
N ASP A 572 13.81 6.73 18.18
CA ASP A 572 13.54 6.27 19.57
C ASP A 572 12.73 7.29 20.38
N HIS A 573 11.45 7.45 20.01
CA HIS A 573 10.48 8.32 20.69
C HIS A 573 10.83 9.83 20.70
N GLN A 574 11.91 10.24 20.02
CA GLN A 574 12.28 11.65 19.88
C GLN A 574 11.34 12.38 18.91
N GLY A 575 11.04 11.74 17.79
CA GLY A 575 10.06 12.19 16.79
C GLY A 575 10.64 12.95 15.61
N ALA A 576 9.94 12.85 14.48
CA ALA A 576 10.28 13.52 13.24
C ALA A 576 9.03 14.10 12.54
N VAL A 577 9.26 15.03 11.62
CA VAL A 577 8.24 15.63 10.75
C VAL A 577 8.71 15.59 9.31
N TYR A 578 7.80 15.26 8.39
CA TYR A 578 8.07 15.09 6.96
C TYR A 578 7.30 16.10 6.13
N LEU A 579 7.96 16.71 5.15
CA LEU A 579 7.38 17.64 4.19
C LEU A 579 7.28 16.99 2.82
N PHE A 580 6.05 16.75 2.36
CA PHE A 580 5.73 16.20 1.04
C PHE A 580 5.23 17.31 0.13
N TYR A 581 5.88 17.47 -1.01
CA TYR A 581 5.54 18.50 -1.98
C TYR A 581 4.46 18.05 -2.93
N SER A 582 3.65 19.00 -3.35
CA SER A 582 2.74 18.84 -4.47
C SER A 582 3.45 19.26 -5.75
N LEU A 583 3.12 18.63 -6.87
CA LEU A 583 3.54 19.06 -8.21
C LEU A 583 2.44 18.67 -9.19
N ASN A 584 2.07 19.57 -10.11
CA ASN A 584 1.00 19.35 -11.09
C ASN A 584 -0.32 18.86 -10.43
N LYS A 585 -0.71 19.47 -9.29
CA LYS A 585 -1.89 19.10 -8.48
C LYS A 585 -1.87 17.65 -7.97
N SER A 586 -0.70 17.07 -7.71
CA SER A 586 -0.57 15.76 -7.06
C SER A 586 0.57 15.72 -6.05
N ILE A 587 0.28 15.20 -4.85
CA ILE A 587 1.24 15.02 -3.75
C ILE A 587 2.31 14.01 -4.17
N GLN A 588 3.58 14.37 -4.10
CA GLN A 588 4.69 13.48 -4.47
C GLN A 588 4.91 12.40 -3.40
N PRO A 589 5.20 11.15 -3.78
CA PRO A 589 5.33 10.05 -2.82
C PRO A 589 6.59 10.13 -1.96
N ASN A 590 7.63 10.83 -2.45
CA ASN A 590 8.87 11.07 -1.72
C ASN A 590 8.80 12.43 -1.02
N TYR A 591 9.14 12.46 0.28
CA TYR A 591 9.30 13.71 1.01
C TYR A 591 10.50 14.51 0.47
N LYS A 592 10.40 15.85 0.54
CA LYS A 592 11.47 16.79 0.13
C LYS A 592 12.37 17.20 1.30
N GLN A 593 11.81 17.24 2.52
CA GLN A 593 12.55 17.48 3.76
C GLN A 593 12.07 16.56 4.87
N ARG A 594 13.00 16.06 5.68
CA ARG A 594 12.77 15.44 6.99
C ARG A 594 13.34 16.36 8.07
N ILE A 595 12.58 16.57 9.14
CA ILE A 595 12.92 17.43 10.26
C ILE A 595 12.95 16.56 11.52
N SER A 596 14.12 16.31 12.10
CA SER A 596 14.29 15.51 13.33
C SER A 596 14.33 16.40 14.58
N ALA A 597 13.76 15.94 15.70
CA ALA A 597 13.80 16.61 16.99
C ALA A 597 15.23 16.96 17.46
N VAL A 598 16.21 16.11 17.13
CA VAL A 598 17.63 16.25 17.51
C VAL A 598 18.22 17.59 17.07
N GLY A 599 17.73 18.16 15.96
CA GLY A 599 18.22 19.44 15.42
C GLY A 599 17.88 20.66 16.27
N PHE A 600 16.94 20.55 17.22
CA PHE A 600 16.41 21.68 17.99
C PHE A 600 16.89 21.69 19.45
N ALA A 601 16.71 20.58 20.16
CA ALA A 601 17.13 20.44 21.55
C ALA A 601 17.27 18.95 21.94
N ALA A 602 18.32 18.64 22.70
CA ALA A 602 18.50 17.30 23.26
C ALA A 602 17.38 16.97 24.26
N GLY A 603 16.75 15.79 24.12
CA GLY A 603 15.71 15.32 25.04
C GLY A 603 14.27 15.80 24.74
N LEU A 604 14.04 16.36 23.55
CA LEU A 604 12.69 16.41 22.96
C LEU A 604 12.18 15.00 22.69
N GLN A 605 10.88 14.79 22.91
CA GLN A 605 10.18 13.52 22.71
C GLN A 605 8.82 13.80 22.06
N TYR A 606 8.31 12.85 21.28
CA TYR A 606 7.03 12.95 20.57
C TYR A 606 6.91 14.18 19.65
N PHE A 607 8.03 14.67 19.13
CA PHE A 607 8.07 15.78 18.19
C PHE A 607 7.33 15.41 16.91
N GLY A 608 6.26 16.15 16.59
CA GLY A 608 5.36 15.83 15.48
C GLY A 608 4.05 15.15 15.92
N GLN A 609 3.75 15.08 17.22
CA GLN A 609 2.47 14.56 17.72
C GLN A 609 1.27 15.46 17.38
N SER A 610 1.51 16.75 17.10
CA SER A 610 0.52 17.68 16.54
C SER A 610 1.22 18.74 15.68
N LEU A 611 0.51 19.26 14.68
CA LEU A 611 1.05 20.12 13.63
C LEU A 611 0.07 21.23 13.27
N HIS A 612 0.57 22.43 12.96
CA HIS A 612 -0.22 23.52 12.39
C HIS A 612 0.65 24.56 11.66
N GLY A 613 0.33 24.91 10.41
CA GLY A 613 1.11 25.88 9.61
C GLY A 613 0.24 26.75 8.71
N VAL A 614 -0.21 27.90 9.24
CA VAL A 614 -1.17 28.81 8.59
C VAL A 614 -0.74 30.29 8.73
N LEU A 615 0.06 30.63 9.74
CA LEU A 615 0.52 31.99 9.98
C LEU A 615 1.96 32.19 9.50
N ASP A 616 2.16 33.30 8.79
CA ASP A 616 3.44 34.00 8.65
C ASP A 616 3.73 34.73 9.98
N ILE A 617 4.73 34.26 10.73
CA ILE A 617 5.04 34.75 12.08
C ILE A 617 6.12 35.82 12.02
N ASN A 618 7.10 35.64 11.13
CA ASN A 618 8.22 36.56 10.99
C ASN A 618 7.92 37.77 10.06
N SER A 619 6.78 37.76 9.37
CA SER A 619 6.30 38.73 8.38
C SER A 619 7.09 38.79 7.06
N ASP A 620 7.78 37.71 6.66
CA ASP A 620 8.54 37.61 5.42
C ASP A 620 7.70 37.22 4.19
N GLY A 621 6.45 36.79 4.40
CA GLY A 621 5.50 36.40 3.36
C GLY A 621 5.33 34.89 3.14
N LEU A 622 5.92 34.04 4.00
CA LEU A 622 5.79 32.58 3.96
C LEU A 622 5.13 32.06 5.25
N VAL A 623 4.52 30.87 5.21
CA VAL A 623 3.90 30.29 6.42
C VAL A 623 4.93 29.50 7.24
N ASP A 624 4.89 29.71 8.55
CA ASP A 624 5.79 29.05 9.50
C ASP A 624 5.08 27.83 10.14
N LEU A 625 5.85 26.83 10.58
CA LEU A 625 5.31 25.56 11.08
C LEU A 625 5.36 25.50 12.61
N ALA A 626 4.23 25.24 13.26
CA ALA A 626 4.17 24.86 14.67
C ALA A 626 4.09 23.33 14.82
N VAL A 627 4.89 22.79 15.75
CA VAL A 627 5.03 21.36 16.04
C VAL A 627 4.92 21.11 17.54
N GLY A 628 4.01 20.22 17.94
CA GLY A 628 3.88 19.74 19.32
C GLY A 628 4.91 18.67 19.67
N ALA A 629 5.34 18.65 20.92
CA ALA A 629 6.24 17.65 21.53
C ALA A 629 5.91 17.49 23.03
N LEU A 630 6.44 16.46 23.69
CA LEU A 630 6.20 16.22 25.12
C LEU A 630 6.91 17.26 26.01
N GLY A 631 6.13 18.15 26.61
CA GLY A 631 6.62 19.26 27.43
C GLY A 631 7.13 20.45 26.61
N ALA A 632 6.89 20.49 25.30
CA ALA A 632 7.36 21.58 24.44
C ALA A 632 6.47 21.82 23.21
N ALA A 633 6.51 23.04 22.70
CA ALA A 633 5.96 23.38 21.38
C ALA A 633 7.02 24.17 20.59
N VAL A 634 7.35 23.70 19.39
CA VAL A 634 8.40 24.28 18.55
C VAL A 634 7.76 25.02 17.38
N THR A 635 8.17 26.25 17.14
CA THR A 635 7.83 27.03 15.95
C THR A 635 9.06 27.11 15.06
N ILE A 636 8.95 26.66 13.81
CA ILE A 636 10.04 26.54 12.85
C ILE A 636 9.79 27.54 11.72
N MET A 637 10.74 28.45 11.50
CA MET A 637 10.57 29.49 10.50
C MET A 637 10.92 28.95 9.11
N SER A 638 10.20 29.41 8.10
CA SER A 638 10.42 29.09 6.69
C SER A 638 11.55 29.93 6.06
N ARG A 639 11.91 29.65 4.79
CA ARG A 639 12.94 30.37 4.01
C ARG A 639 12.54 30.44 2.55
N GLY A 640 12.55 31.65 1.97
CA GLY A 640 12.19 31.83 0.57
C GLY A 640 13.01 30.97 -0.39
N VAL A 641 12.33 30.34 -1.34
CA VAL A 641 12.97 29.58 -2.42
C VAL A 641 13.34 30.53 -3.55
N VAL A 642 14.60 30.48 -3.99
CA VAL A 642 15.13 31.26 -5.12
C VAL A 642 15.78 30.36 -6.16
N ARG A 643 15.78 30.83 -7.40
CA ARG A 643 16.49 30.23 -8.52
C ARG A 643 17.55 31.22 -8.99
N ILE A 644 18.76 30.71 -9.21
CA ILE A 644 19.80 31.45 -9.92
C ILE A 644 19.64 31.09 -11.38
N GLU A 645 19.46 32.09 -12.22
CA GLU A 645 19.59 31.99 -13.66
C GLU A 645 20.96 32.51 -14.06
N ALA A 646 21.54 31.92 -15.11
CA ALA A 646 22.92 32.21 -15.44
C ALA A 646 23.20 32.03 -16.94
N ASN A 647 23.97 32.95 -17.50
CA ASN A 647 24.31 32.99 -18.92
C ASN A 647 25.79 33.35 -19.11
N LEU A 648 26.45 32.74 -20.08
CA LEU A 648 27.86 32.97 -20.42
C LEU A 648 27.97 33.41 -21.87
N THR A 649 28.71 34.49 -22.12
CA THR A 649 28.97 35.02 -23.47
C THR A 649 30.46 35.26 -23.68
N PHE A 650 30.99 34.95 -24.86
CA PHE A 650 32.42 35.03 -25.15
C PHE A 650 32.74 36.15 -26.14
N GLN A 651 33.86 36.83 -25.95
CA GLN A 651 34.36 37.85 -26.87
C GLN A 651 35.88 37.69 -27.10
N PRO A 652 36.34 37.38 -28.33
CA PRO A 652 35.53 37.03 -29.51
C PRO A 652 34.73 35.73 -29.31
N GLU A 653 33.67 35.54 -30.10
CA GLU A 653 32.77 34.38 -29.96
C GLU A 653 33.43 33.05 -30.34
N LYS A 654 34.47 33.09 -31.17
CA LYS A 654 35.25 31.94 -31.62
C LYS A 654 36.74 32.16 -31.37
N VAL A 655 37.45 31.12 -30.97
CA VAL A 655 38.91 31.13 -30.76
C VAL A 655 39.64 31.15 -32.12
N ASN A 656 40.45 32.17 -32.40
CA ASN A 656 41.36 32.14 -33.55
C ASN A 656 42.83 31.96 -33.08
N VAL A 657 43.30 30.71 -33.06
CA VAL A 657 44.67 30.34 -32.61
C VAL A 657 45.76 30.89 -33.52
N PHE A 658 45.44 31.20 -34.79
CA PHE A 658 46.36 31.82 -35.73
C PHE A 658 46.54 33.31 -35.48
N ASN A 659 45.57 33.96 -34.83
CA ASN A 659 45.68 35.35 -34.39
C ASN A 659 46.18 35.40 -32.94
N LYS A 660 47.48 35.66 -32.78
CA LYS A 660 48.14 35.83 -31.49
C LYS A 660 48.18 37.31 -31.13
N ASP A 661 47.09 37.78 -30.53
CA ASP A 661 46.80 39.19 -30.27
C ASP A 661 47.36 39.72 -28.93
N CYS A 662 47.86 38.83 -28.06
CA CYS A 662 48.47 39.25 -26.80
C CYS A 662 49.65 38.35 -26.37
N ARG A 663 50.43 38.81 -25.39
CA ARG A 663 51.61 38.11 -24.88
C ARG A 663 51.56 37.93 -23.37
N ARG A 664 51.51 36.68 -22.90
CA ARG A 664 51.46 36.32 -21.47
C ARG A 664 52.52 35.29 -21.11
N GLY A 665 53.20 35.48 -19.97
CA GLY A 665 54.29 34.60 -19.54
C GLY A 665 55.45 34.47 -20.54
N GLY A 666 55.65 35.50 -21.39
CA GLY A 666 56.66 35.50 -22.46
C GLY A 666 56.24 34.84 -23.78
N LYS A 667 55.13 34.07 -23.79
CA LYS A 667 54.56 33.42 -24.98
C LYS A 667 53.50 34.29 -25.64
N ASP A 668 53.45 34.24 -26.97
CA ASP A 668 52.38 34.84 -27.76
C ASP A 668 51.18 33.88 -27.79
N VAL A 669 50.00 34.37 -27.41
CA VAL A 669 48.77 33.60 -27.15
C VAL A 669 47.55 34.36 -27.66
N THR A 670 46.39 33.69 -27.74
CA THR A 670 45.12 34.33 -28.07
C THR A 670 44.41 34.77 -26.79
N CYS A 671 44.14 36.06 -26.63
CA CYS A 671 43.39 36.62 -25.51
C CYS A 671 41.89 36.57 -25.77
N MET A 672 41.11 36.21 -24.74
CA MET A 672 39.66 36.14 -24.82
C MET A 672 39.02 36.62 -23.53
N ASN A 673 37.75 37.00 -23.61
CA ASN A 673 36.96 37.38 -22.46
C ASN A 673 35.68 36.55 -22.40
N VAL A 674 35.26 36.18 -21.18
CA VAL A 674 33.94 35.62 -20.89
C VAL A 674 33.18 36.61 -20.01
N THR A 675 31.95 36.94 -20.39
CA THR A 675 31.03 37.73 -19.57
C THR A 675 30.01 36.77 -18.97
N VAL A 676 30.02 36.67 -17.65
CA VAL A 676 29.11 35.84 -16.85
C VAL A 676 28.01 36.74 -16.32
N CYS A 677 26.78 36.52 -16.76
CA CYS A 677 25.60 37.23 -16.30
C CYS A 677 24.75 36.33 -15.42
N LEU A 678 24.52 36.73 -14.16
CA LEU A 678 23.65 36.05 -13.22
C LEU A 678 22.38 36.88 -12.98
N SER A 679 21.22 36.21 -12.89
CA SER A 679 19.95 36.78 -12.46
C SER A 679 19.36 35.94 -11.31
N LEU A 680 18.56 36.57 -10.45
CA LEU A 680 17.95 35.92 -9.29
C LEU A 680 16.42 36.00 -9.39
N ASP A 681 15.78 34.86 -9.69
CA ASP A 681 14.33 34.71 -9.66
C ASP A 681 13.85 34.21 -8.29
N ARG A 682 12.67 34.67 -7.86
CA ARG A 682 12.04 34.30 -6.59
C ARG A 682 10.62 33.82 -6.85
N ARG A 683 10.40 32.54 -6.56
CA ARG A 683 9.17 31.82 -6.94
C ARG A 683 7.93 32.31 -6.19
N VAL A 684 8.03 32.51 -4.87
CA VAL A 684 6.92 33.03 -4.06
C VAL A 684 6.94 34.56 -4.01
N LYS A 685 5.83 35.18 -4.44
CA LYS A 685 5.64 36.64 -4.46
C LYS A 685 5.37 37.20 -3.05
N THR A 686 6.44 37.49 -2.33
CA THR A 686 6.37 38.13 -1.00
C THR A 686 6.11 39.64 -1.08
N LYS A 687 5.77 40.28 0.04
CA LYS A 687 5.49 41.73 0.10
C LYS A 687 6.71 42.56 -0.38
N PRO A 688 6.51 43.70 -1.06
CA PRO A 688 7.58 44.44 -1.76
C PRO A 688 8.66 45.10 -0.88
N GLN A 689 8.61 44.92 0.45
CA GLN A 689 9.58 45.49 1.39
C GLN A 689 10.87 44.65 1.53
N THR A 690 10.88 43.38 1.11
CA THR A 690 12.05 42.49 1.20
C THR A 690 12.73 42.27 -0.15
N ARG A 691 13.32 43.34 -0.72
CA ARG A 691 14.36 43.23 -1.77
C ARG A 691 15.64 42.66 -1.16
N ALA A 692 15.63 41.35 -0.88
CA ALA A 692 16.79 40.64 -0.36
C ALA A 692 17.93 40.72 -1.38
N THR A 693 19.04 41.33 -0.99
CA THR A 693 20.30 41.22 -1.74
C THR A 693 20.97 39.95 -1.27
N VAL A 694 21.13 38.99 -2.18
CA VAL A 694 21.66 37.66 -1.90
C VAL A 694 23.07 37.60 -2.44
N GLY A 695 24.04 37.35 -1.55
CA GLY A 695 25.40 37.04 -1.96
C GLY A 695 25.44 35.69 -2.66
N VAL A 696 25.92 35.64 -3.89
CA VAL A 696 26.14 34.42 -4.67
C VAL A 696 27.62 34.32 -4.97
N PHE A 697 28.21 33.18 -4.65
CA PHE A 697 29.49 32.79 -5.23
C PHE A 697 29.23 32.05 -6.54
N TYR A 698 30.03 32.35 -7.56
CA TYR A 698 30.20 31.47 -8.69
C TYR A 698 31.67 31.07 -8.84
N SER A 699 31.89 29.92 -9.47
CA SER A 699 33.21 29.46 -9.90
C SER A 699 33.12 28.99 -11.34
N LEU A 700 34.06 29.44 -12.17
CA LEU A 700 34.11 29.14 -13.59
C LEU A 700 35.39 28.36 -13.90
N VAL A 701 35.24 27.18 -14.49
CA VAL A 701 36.32 26.21 -14.70
C VAL A 701 36.23 25.65 -16.11
N PHE A 702 37.36 25.50 -16.79
CA PHE A 702 37.44 24.77 -18.06
C PHE A 702 37.51 23.26 -17.79
N ASP A 703 36.59 22.44 -18.30
CA ASP A 703 36.64 20.94 -18.20
C ASP A 703 37.67 20.37 -19.21
N GLU A 704 38.92 20.86 -19.09
CA GLU A 704 40.08 20.39 -19.85
C GLU A 704 40.80 19.31 -19.04
N ARG A 705 40.42 18.05 -19.27
CA ARG A 705 41.04 16.86 -18.63
C ARG A 705 42.44 16.52 -19.18
N ARG A 706 43.09 17.48 -19.85
CA ARG A 706 44.41 17.33 -20.47
C ARG A 706 45.52 17.72 -19.49
N PRO A 707 46.72 17.09 -19.55
CA PRO A 707 47.87 17.53 -18.75
C PRO A 707 48.28 18.99 -19.00
N SER A 708 48.05 19.49 -20.22
CA SER A 708 48.19 20.88 -20.62
C SER A 708 46.81 21.44 -21.02
N PRO A 709 46.13 22.24 -20.19
CA PRO A 709 44.83 22.78 -20.53
C PRO A 709 44.92 23.80 -21.67
N ARG A 710 43.96 23.76 -22.59
CA ARG A 710 43.95 24.64 -23.78
C ARG A 710 43.62 26.09 -23.44
N ALA A 711 42.66 26.31 -22.52
CA ALA A 711 42.41 27.62 -21.92
C ALA A 711 42.94 27.68 -20.49
N LEU A 712 43.44 28.85 -20.09
CA LEU A 712 43.84 29.16 -18.72
C LEU A 712 43.20 30.49 -18.31
N MET A 713 42.53 30.49 -17.15
CA MET A 713 42.00 31.72 -16.55
C MET A 713 43.15 32.61 -16.07
N ASP A 714 43.06 33.91 -16.32
CA ASP A 714 44.14 34.83 -15.94
C ASP A 714 44.26 35.04 -14.42
N ASP A 715 43.14 34.93 -13.71
CA ASP A 715 43.09 34.86 -12.23
C ASP A 715 42.37 33.56 -11.80
N PRO A 716 43.13 32.49 -11.47
CA PRO A 716 42.55 31.19 -11.16
C PRO A 716 41.97 31.05 -9.72
N GLN A 717 41.96 32.11 -8.90
CA GLN A 717 41.47 32.04 -7.50
C GLN A 717 40.11 32.72 -7.27
N GLN A 718 39.46 33.24 -8.30
CA GLN A 718 38.24 34.03 -8.16
C GLN A 718 36.97 33.21 -7.88
N LEU A 719 36.75 32.89 -6.60
CA LEU A 719 35.42 32.77 -6.01
C LEU A 719 34.83 34.18 -5.81
N LEU A 720 34.25 34.73 -6.88
CA LEU A 720 33.64 36.06 -6.86
C LEU A 720 32.31 36.04 -6.11
N ALA A 721 32.19 36.90 -5.10
CA ALA A 721 30.94 37.13 -4.36
C ALA A 721 30.17 38.28 -5.01
N ILE A 722 29.12 37.95 -5.76
CA ILE A 722 28.23 38.91 -6.41
C ILE A 722 27.01 39.17 -5.50
N PRO A 723 26.71 40.42 -5.11
CA PRO A 723 25.46 40.77 -4.45
C PRO A 723 24.31 40.91 -5.47
N LEU A 724 23.49 39.87 -5.64
CA LEU A 724 22.34 39.86 -6.55
C LEU A 724 21.07 40.37 -5.86
N GLN A 725 20.35 41.29 -6.50
CA GLN A 725 18.99 41.66 -6.09
C GLN A 725 17.96 40.84 -6.86
N THR A 726 16.88 40.43 -6.19
CA THR A 726 15.73 39.73 -6.80
C THR A 726 15.16 40.53 -7.98
N GLY A 727 15.11 39.91 -9.17
CA GLY A 727 14.68 40.55 -10.42
C GLY A 727 15.72 41.47 -11.08
N GLY A 728 16.93 41.56 -10.52
CA GLY A 728 18.08 42.21 -11.16
C GLY A 728 19.00 41.19 -11.85
N GLN A 729 19.80 41.69 -12.78
CA GLN A 729 20.88 40.94 -13.43
C GLN A 729 22.20 41.64 -13.14
N MET A 730 23.26 40.88 -12.85
CA MET A 730 24.62 41.40 -12.67
C MET A 730 25.58 40.59 -13.53
N CYS A 731 26.47 41.28 -14.26
CA CYS A 731 27.37 40.68 -15.22
C CYS A 731 28.83 41.06 -14.93
N ASP A 732 29.68 40.05 -14.70
CA ASP A 732 31.11 40.20 -14.52
C ASP A 732 31.87 39.71 -15.75
N ARG A 733 32.93 40.44 -16.15
CA ARG A 733 33.75 40.13 -17.32
C ARG A 733 35.13 39.66 -16.90
N LEU A 734 35.45 38.41 -17.22
CA LEU A 734 36.71 37.75 -16.90
C LEU A 734 37.56 37.57 -18.15
N SER A 735 38.88 37.77 -18.04
CA SER A 735 39.84 37.49 -19.11
C SER A 735 40.49 36.12 -18.92
N PHE A 736 40.69 35.43 -20.04
CA PHE A 736 41.41 34.16 -20.10
C PHE A 736 42.25 34.11 -21.38
N THR A 737 43.23 33.21 -21.39
CA THR A 737 44.10 33.00 -22.56
C THR A 737 43.94 31.59 -23.10
N VAL A 738 43.94 31.46 -24.43
CA VAL A 738 44.02 30.16 -25.10
C VAL A 738 45.45 29.94 -25.57
N GLN A 739 46.03 28.82 -25.13
CA GLN A 739 47.37 28.39 -25.51
C GLN A 739 47.36 27.75 -26.89
N GLU A 740 48.52 27.79 -27.55
CA GLU A 740 48.76 27.10 -28.81
C GLU A 740 48.48 25.60 -28.68
N THR A 741 47.58 25.10 -29.51
CA THR A 741 47.04 23.74 -29.42
C THR A 741 46.87 23.13 -30.81
N VAL A 742 47.16 21.83 -30.91
CA VAL A 742 46.88 21.01 -32.11
C VAL A 742 45.43 20.53 -32.16
N ASP A 743 44.65 20.72 -31.09
CA ASP A 743 43.22 20.42 -31.03
C ASP A 743 42.43 21.74 -31.03
N TYR A 744 42.20 22.23 -32.23
CA TYR A 744 41.34 23.37 -32.58
C TYR A 744 39.97 22.91 -33.09
N TRP A 745 39.52 21.69 -32.75
CA TRP A 745 38.24 21.13 -33.23
C TRP A 745 37.26 20.81 -32.11
N ARG A 746 37.73 20.29 -30.97
CA ARG A 746 36.85 20.16 -29.79
C ARG A 746 36.62 21.54 -29.19
N PRO A 747 35.38 21.97 -28.91
CA PRO A 747 35.18 23.19 -28.14
C PRO A 747 35.88 23.11 -26.78
N ILE A 748 36.19 24.27 -26.22
CA ILE A 748 36.62 24.38 -24.83
C ILE A 748 35.34 24.42 -24.00
N VAL A 749 35.11 23.39 -23.20
CA VAL A 749 33.92 23.30 -22.33
C VAL A 749 34.15 24.14 -21.09
N VAL A 750 33.28 25.11 -20.88
CA VAL A 750 33.25 25.98 -19.70
C VAL A 750 32.15 25.49 -18.78
N VAL A 751 32.52 25.08 -17.57
CA VAL A 751 31.59 24.70 -16.50
C VAL A 751 31.55 25.84 -15.50
N MET A 752 30.36 26.30 -15.18
CA MET A 752 30.14 27.28 -14.13
C MET A 752 29.24 26.67 -13.06
N GLU A 753 29.64 26.80 -11.81
CA GLU A 753 28.86 26.38 -10.66
C GLU A 753 28.52 27.60 -9.81
N THR A 754 27.30 27.64 -9.24
CA THR A 754 26.86 28.70 -8.32
C THR A 754 26.47 28.13 -6.97
N ARG A 755 26.65 28.93 -5.93
CA ARG A 755 26.24 28.63 -4.56
C ARG A 755 25.92 29.92 -3.82
N LEU A 756 25.01 29.85 -2.85
CA LEU A 756 24.75 30.98 -1.95
C LEU A 756 25.97 31.23 -1.04
N GLN A 757 26.29 32.50 -0.79
CA GLN A 757 27.41 32.92 0.07
C GLN A 757 27.19 32.49 1.52
N ASN A 758 25.95 32.53 2.00
CA ASN A 758 25.53 31.97 3.27
C ASN A 758 24.45 30.92 3.00
N GLN A 759 24.67 29.68 3.47
CA GLN A 759 23.69 28.60 3.35
C GLN A 759 22.73 28.55 4.55
N ASP A 760 23.07 29.19 5.67
CA ASP A 760 22.33 29.12 6.94
C ASP A 760 21.35 30.28 7.15
N ASP A 761 21.61 31.42 6.49
CA ASP A 761 20.79 32.64 6.55
C ASP A 761 20.31 33.06 5.15
N GLY A 762 19.21 33.80 5.07
CA GLY A 762 18.58 34.20 3.82
C GLY A 762 17.82 33.05 3.11
N PRO A 763 17.56 33.16 1.79
CA PRO A 763 16.79 32.17 1.04
C PRO A 763 17.54 30.83 0.84
N VAL A 764 16.85 29.83 0.29
CA VAL A 764 17.42 28.54 -0.16
C VAL A 764 17.31 28.39 -1.67
N LEU A 765 18.24 27.65 -2.28
CA LEU A 765 18.14 27.27 -3.70
C LEU A 765 17.08 26.19 -3.88
N ASP A 766 16.29 26.32 -4.94
CA ASP A 766 15.39 25.27 -5.43
C ASP A 766 16.20 24.00 -5.80
N PRO A 767 15.99 22.84 -5.14
CA PRO A 767 16.75 21.61 -5.39
C PRO A 767 16.41 20.95 -6.72
N ASP A 768 15.28 21.32 -7.32
CA ASP A 768 14.88 20.83 -8.65
C ASP A 768 15.36 21.77 -9.77
N TRP A 769 16.15 22.81 -9.44
CA TRP A 769 16.77 23.76 -10.38
C TRP A 769 18.29 23.55 -10.48
N PRO A 770 18.90 23.63 -11.68
CA PRO A 770 20.34 23.45 -11.85
C PRO A 770 21.15 24.54 -11.12
N SER A 771 22.17 24.11 -10.39
CA SER A 771 23.21 24.97 -9.80
C SER A 771 24.49 25.02 -10.64
N SER A 772 24.56 24.24 -11.73
CA SER A 772 25.69 24.19 -12.66
C SER A 772 25.24 24.31 -14.12
N TRP A 773 26.00 25.09 -14.89
CA TRP A 773 25.80 25.33 -16.32
C TRP A 773 27.05 24.89 -17.09
N ARG A 774 26.84 24.43 -18.32
CA ARG A 774 27.91 24.04 -19.24
C ARG A 774 27.71 24.77 -20.55
N THR A 775 28.77 25.38 -21.07
CA THR A 775 28.76 26.14 -22.33
C THR A 775 30.00 25.81 -23.13
N GLU A 776 29.88 25.78 -24.45
CA GLU A 776 30.95 25.40 -25.37
C GLU A 776 31.52 26.63 -26.08
N LEU A 777 32.85 26.73 -26.14
CA LEU A 777 33.57 27.76 -26.86
C LEU A 777 34.29 27.14 -28.07
N HIS A 778 33.86 27.52 -29.28
CA HIS A 778 34.34 26.92 -30.54
C HIS A 778 35.53 27.69 -31.16
N PHE A 779 36.23 27.05 -32.08
CA PHE A 779 37.38 27.62 -32.81
C PHE A 779 36.96 28.17 -34.19
N TRP A 780 37.79 29.04 -34.78
CA TRP A 780 37.60 29.65 -36.10
C TRP A 780 38.06 28.75 -37.26
N ASN A 781 37.40 28.85 -38.42
CA ASN A 781 37.38 27.85 -39.49
C ASN A 781 38.13 28.19 -40.80
N GLY A 782 38.59 29.43 -41.00
CA GLY A 782 39.56 29.74 -42.07
C GLY A 782 39.03 30.23 -43.43
N CYS A 783 37.77 30.67 -43.54
CA CYS A 783 37.22 31.25 -44.78
C CYS A 783 37.63 32.73 -44.96
N GLU A 784 37.76 33.23 -46.21
CA GLU A 784 38.08 34.64 -46.48
C GLU A 784 36.84 35.54 -46.41
N GLN A 785 36.78 36.41 -45.40
CA GLN A 785 35.82 37.52 -45.17
C GLN A 785 34.31 37.20 -45.09
N GLU A 786 33.81 36.11 -45.67
CA GLU A 786 32.44 35.64 -45.50
C GLU A 786 32.32 34.57 -44.41
N GLU A 787 31.13 34.44 -43.80
CA GLU A 787 30.90 33.50 -42.69
C GLU A 787 30.95 32.01 -43.13
N ASN A 788 30.81 31.74 -44.43
CA ASN A 788 30.75 30.41 -45.04
C ASN A 788 31.77 30.28 -46.20
N CYS A 789 32.46 29.15 -46.29
CA CYS A 789 33.31 28.78 -47.45
C CYS A 789 32.45 28.21 -48.61
N ALA A 790 32.96 28.14 -49.85
CA ALA A 790 32.24 27.61 -51.02
C ALA A 790 32.93 26.39 -51.72
N PRO A 791 32.78 25.16 -51.17
CA PRO A 791 33.32 23.92 -51.74
C PRO A 791 32.53 23.35 -52.93
N ASP A 792 33.02 22.24 -53.51
CA ASP A 792 32.40 21.53 -54.65
C ASP A 792 32.68 20.00 -54.56
N LEU A 793 31.82 19.24 -53.86
CA LEU A 793 32.06 17.83 -53.44
C LEU A 793 31.35 16.76 -54.29
N ILE A 794 32.09 16.03 -55.12
CA ILE A 794 31.53 15.04 -56.08
C ILE A 794 31.72 13.59 -55.60
N LEU A 795 30.64 12.80 -55.50
CA LEU A 795 30.63 11.44 -54.94
C LEU A 795 30.03 10.36 -55.87
N ASN A 796 30.77 9.26 -56.09
CA ASN A 796 30.36 8.14 -56.96
C ASN A 796 30.59 6.76 -56.29
N SER A 797 29.69 5.77 -56.49
CA SER A 797 29.87 4.43 -55.89
C SER A 797 29.28 3.21 -56.64
N ARG A 798 29.61 1.97 -56.20
CA ARG A 798 29.08 0.67 -56.70
C ARG A 798 29.23 -0.49 -55.69
N THR A 799 28.45 -1.58 -55.83
CA THR A 799 28.43 -2.77 -54.92
C THR A 799 29.16 -4.02 -55.47
N ASP A 800 29.39 -5.01 -54.62
CA ASP A 800 29.96 -6.35 -54.90
C ASP A 800 28.94 -7.52 -54.83
N LEU A 801 27.66 -7.24 -54.59
CA LEU A 801 26.60 -8.26 -54.54
C LEU A 801 26.27 -8.80 -55.94
N LYS A 802 26.02 -10.11 -56.03
CA LYS A 802 25.60 -10.79 -57.26
C LYS A 802 24.12 -10.55 -57.52
N ASN A 803 23.75 -10.24 -58.76
CA ASN A 803 22.36 -10.28 -59.19
C ASN A 803 21.88 -11.74 -59.41
N ALA A 804 20.57 -11.95 -59.52
CA ALA A 804 19.97 -13.29 -59.66
C ALA A 804 20.53 -14.06 -60.86
N GLN A 805 20.73 -13.40 -62.01
CA GLN A 805 21.32 -14.00 -63.20
C GLN A 805 22.76 -14.50 -62.96
N GLN A 806 23.58 -13.75 -62.22
CA GLN A 806 24.93 -14.17 -61.82
C GLN A 806 24.89 -15.31 -60.80
N PHE A 807 23.93 -15.33 -59.89
CA PHE A 807 23.72 -16.41 -58.91
C PHE A 807 23.31 -17.72 -59.61
N CYS A 808 22.16 -17.74 -60.29
CA CYS A 808 21.59 -18.93 -60.94
C CYS A 808 22.48 -19.54 -62.05
N SER A 809 23.49 -18.82 -62.54
CA SER A 809 24.50 -19.35 -63.48
C SER A 809 25.47 -20.38 -62.88
N TRP A 810 25.48 -20.55 -61.55
CA TRP A 810 26.38 -21.45 -60.84
C TRP A 810 25.84 -22.89 -60.75
N ARG A 811 26.74 -23.89 -60.82
CA ARG A 811 26.34 -25.31 -60.88
C ARG A 811 25.60 -25.76 -59.61
N GLY A 812 24.41 -26.33 -59.79
CA GLY A 812 23.59 -26.95 -58.74
C GLY A 812 22.36 -26.16 -58.32
N GLN A 813 22.22 -24.90 -58.76
CA GLN A 813 21.19 -23.98 -58.26
C GLN A 813 19.92 -23.89 -59.14
N THR A 814 19.73 -24.82 -60.09
CA THR A 814 18.54 -24.87 -60.97
C THR A 814 17.26 -25.39 -60.28
N ALA A 815 17.29 -25.60 -58.96
CA ALA A 815 16.14 -26.05 -58.19
C ALA A 815 15.31 -24.90 -57.60
N TYR A 816 15.84 -23.68 -57.60
CA TYR A 816 15.17 -22.51 -57.02
C TYR A 816 14.12 -21.92 -57.99
N SER A 817 12.87 -21.82 -57.53
CA SER A 817 11.73 -21.31 -58.31
C SER A 817 11.89 -19.87 -58.84
N PHE A 818 12.76 -19.04 -58.23
CA PHE A 818 13.03 -17.68 -58.70
C PHE A 818 14.06 -17.60 -59.85
N CYS A 819 14.79 -18.68 -60.17
CA CYS A 819 15.77 -18.68 -61.25
C CYS A 819 15.14 -18.65 -62.67
N GLU A 820 13.81 -18.69 -62.78
CA GLU A 820 13.05 -18.52 -64.02
C GLU A 820 12.52 -17.08 -64.22
N GLN A 821 12.80 -16.15 -63.29
CA GLN A 821 12.32 -14.76 -63.33
C GLN A 821 13.43 -13.77 -63.69
N ASP A 822 13.10 -12.76 -64.51
CA ASP A 822 14.04 -11.79 -65.11
C ASP A 822 14.12 -10.45 -64.33
N ASP A 823 13.70 -10.46 -63.05
CA ASP A 823 13.67 -9.27 -62.19
C ASP A 823 15.07 -8.89 -61.64
N PRO A 824 15.33 -7.59 -61.38
CA PRO A 824 16.60 -7.09 -60.84
C PRO A 824 16.75 -7.39 -59.33
N LEU A 825 16.81 -8.67 -58.99
CA LEU A 825 16.99 -9.21 -57.65
C LEU A 825 18.46 -9.52 -57.34
N PHE A 826 18.87 -9.39 -56.09
CA PHE A 826 20.18 -9.80 -55.57
C PHE A 826 20.02 -10.90 -54.51
N VAL A 827 20.96 -11.85 -54.47
CA VAL A 827 20.88 -13.01 -53.56
C VAL A 827 22.00 -12.97 -52.53
N VAL A 828 21.64 -13.12 -51.26
CA VAL A 828 22.56 -13.28 -50.13
C VAL A 828 22.72 -14.76 -49.81
N GLU A 829 23.85 -15.32 -50.23
CA GLU A 829 24.29 -16.70 -49.95
C GLU A 829 24.33 -16.97 -48.43
N SER A 830 23.95 -18.17 -47.99
CA SER A 830 23.74 -18.49 -46.55
C SER A 830 24.96 -18.22 -45.65
N GLY A 831 26.17 -18.33 -46.21
CA GLY A 831 27.44 -18.05 -45.55
C GLY A 831 27.97 -16.62 -45.72
N ARG A 832 27.34 -15.77 -46.55
CA ARG A 832 27.86 -14.43 -46.88
C ARG A 832 27.53 -13.42 -45.79
N ARG A 833 28.55 -13.07 -45.00
CA ARG A 833 28.41 -12.11 -43.90
C ARG A 833 28.51 -10.65 -44.32
N ARG A 834 29.16 -10.32 -45.44
CA ARG A 834 29.49 -8.93 -45.82
C ARG A 834 29.13 -8.56 -47.26
N MET A 835 28.90 -7.27 -47.43
CA MET A 835 28.71 -6.52 -48.68
C MET A 835 29.75 -5.39 -48.71
N VAL A 836 30.33 -5.11 -49.88
CA VAL A 836 31.35 -4.08 -50.07
C VAL A 836 30.89 -3.05 -51.09
N VAL A 837 30.91 -1.77 -50.70
CA VAL A 837 30.64 -0.64 -51.59
C VAL A 837 31.93 0.10 -51.89
N PHE A 838 32.30 0.20 -53.16
CA PHE A 838 33.45 0.97 -53.64
C PHE A 838 33.01 2.39 -53.96
N ALA A 839 33.70 3.40 -53.42
CA ALA A 839 33.34 4.81 -53.59
C ALA A 839 34.56 5.71 -53.92
N ARG A 840 34.29 6.85 -54.55
CA ARG A 840 35.26 7.91 -54.86
C ARG A 840 34.65 9.28 -54.57
N LEU A 841 35.39 10.13 -53.87
CA LEU A 841 35.05 11.52 -53.53
C LEU A 841 36.13 12.47 -54.07
N GLU A 842 35.71 13.66 -54.52
CA GLU A 842 36.56 14.70 -55.10
C GLU A 842 36.07 16.09 -54.62
N ASN A 843 36.98 17.02 -54.33
CA ASN A 843 36.66 18.43 -54.04
C ASN A 843 37.24 19.33 -55.14
N GLN A 844 36.38 19.99 -55.92
CA GLN A 844 36.76 20.90 -57.00
C GLN A 844 36.63 22.40 -56.62
N GLY A 845 36.17 22.71 -55.41
CA GLY A 845 35.87 24.06 -54.92
C GLY A 845 36.90 24.58 -53.92
N GLU A 846 36.46 25.43 -52.99
CA GLU A 846 37.30 25.92 -51.88
C GLU A 846 37.57 24.84 -50.82
N ASN A 847 38.24 25.21 -49.72
CA ASN A 847 38.48 24.28 -48.62
C ASN A 847 37.15 23.86 -47.95
N ALA A 848 36.83 22.58 -48.02
CA ALA A 848 35.63 22.02 -47.39
C ALA A 848 35.89 21.81 -45.89
N TYR A 849 35.51 22.79 -45.07
CA TYR A 849 35.66 22.74 -43.62
C TYR A 849 34.67 21.77 -42.98
N ARG A 850 35.13 20.96 -42.01
CA ARG A 850 34.40 19.79 -41.49
C ARG A 850 33.84 18.89 -42.60
N ALA A 851 34.59 18.74 -43.71
CA ALA A 851 34.25 17.79 -44.76
C ALA A 851 33.96 16.40 -44.16
N ALA A 852 32.78 15.88 -44.42
CA ALA A 852 32.33 14.60 -43.90
C ALA A 852 31.59 13.82 -45.00
N ILE A 853 31.60 12.50 -44.88
CA ILE A 853 30.67 11.65 -45.61
C ILE A 853 29.69 11.01 -44.63
N HIS A 854 28.42 11.26 -44.88
CA HIS A 854 27.29 10.68 -44.19
C HIS A 854 26.84 9.43 -44.93
N ILE A 855 27.03 8.28 -44.33
CA ILE A 855 26.66 6.98 -44.87
C ILE A 855 25.43 6.53 -44.09
N SER A 856 24.25 6.58 -44.70
CA SER A 856 23.03 5.98 -44.15
C SER A 856 22.77 4.63 -44.82
N THR A 857 22.27 3.68 -44.03
CA THR A 857 21.97 2.33 -44.49
C THR A 857 20.58 1.89 -44.05
N SER A 858 20.00 0.96 -44.81
CA SER A 858 18.85 0.20 -44.33
C SER A 858 19.22 -0.58 -43.06
N PRO A 859 18.30 -0.74 -42.08
CA PRO A 859 18.59 -1.38 -40.79
C PRO A 859 19.12 -2.83 -40.82
N ASN A 860 19.03 -3.53 -41.96
CA ASN A 860 19.63 -4.85 -42.18
C ASN A 860 21.13 -4.82 -42.50
N LEU A 861 21.76 -3.64 -42.63
CA LEU A 861 23.19 -3.46 -42.85
C LEU A 861 23.86 -2.73 -41.67
N LEU A 862 24.94 -3.32 -41.16
CA LEU A 862 25.78 -2.77 -40.09
C LEU A 862 27.12 -2.33 -40.69
N PHE A 863 27.48 -1.06 -40.51
CA PHE A 863 28.80 -0.56 -40.94
C PHE A 863 29.94 -1.30 -40.21
N SER A 864 30.81 -1.97 -40.95
CA SER A 864 31.92 -2.78 -40.42
C SER A 864 33.25 -2.01 -40.46
N SER A 865 33.66 -1.51 -41.63
CA SER A 865 34.89 -0.73 -41.79
C SER A 865 34.88 0.15 -43.04
N LEU A 866 35.78 1.13 -43.10
CA LEU A 866 36.08 1.92 -44.29
C LEU A 866 37.59 1.90 -44.53
N LEU A 867 37.99 1.60 -45.75
CA LEU A 867 39.39 1.38 -46.14
C LEU A 867 39.75 2.25 -47.36
N VAL A 868 40.65 3.21 -47.14
CA VAL A 868 41.20 4.11 -48.18
C VAL A 868 42.13 3.35 -49.10
N LYS A 869 42.04 3.60 -50.42
CA LYS A 869 42.81 2.87 -51.44
C LYS A 869 43.95 3.72 -52.00
N GLY A 870 45.19 3.26 -51.75
CA GLY A 870 46.42 3.87 -52.25
C GLY A 870 47.10 4.79 -51.23
N GLN A 871 48.27 5.33 -51.59
CA GLN A 871 48.91 6.40 -50.82
C GLN A 871 48.23 7.73 -51.17
N SER A 872 47.38 8.22 -50.28
CA SER A 872 46.76 9.55 -50.35
C SER A 872 47.02 10.28 -49.04
N ASP A 873 47.25 11.59 -49.11
CA ASP A 873 47.36 12.47 -47.94
C ASP A 873 46.01 12.68 -47.24
N ILE A 874 44.90 12.23 -47.86
CA ILE A 874 43.55 12.35 -47.33
C ILE A 874 43.23 11.19 -46.40
N GLN A 875 43.09 11.50 -45.10
CA GLN A 875 42.63 10.56 -44.08
C GLN A 875 41.11 10.61 -43.95
N ILE A 876 40.47 9.46 -43.73
CA ILE A 876 39.03 9.35 -43.43
C ILE A 876 38.87 8.69 -42.06
N GLU A 877 38.31 9.41 -41.10
CA GLU A 877 38.09 8.96 -39.72
C GLU A 877 36.59 8.86 -39.41
N CYS A 878 36.07 7.63 -39.29
CA CYS A 878 34.68 7.39 -38.93
C CYS A 878 34.46 7.46 -37.41
N SER A 879 33.46 8.22 -36.96
CA SER A 879 33.19 8.39 -35.53
C SER A 879 32.66 7.09 -34.90
N THR A 880 33.38 6.53 -33.93
CA THR A 880 33.09 5.23 -33.29
C THR A 880 32.09 5.33 -32.13
N THR A 881 31.05 6.17 -32.26
CA THR A 881 30.12 6.45 -31.14
C THR A 881 29.08 5.36 -30.90
N ASN A 882 28.66 4.61 -31.94
CA ASN A 882 27.76 3.45 -31.76
C ASN A 882 27.78 2.49 -32.97
N ILE A 883 28.37 1.29 -32.82
CA ILE A 883 28.61 0.32 -33.93
C ILE A 883 27.32 -0.15 -34.63
N THR A 884 26.16 -0.01 -34.00
CA THR A 884 24.85 -0.42 -34.54
C THR A 884 24.05 0.68 -35.25
N ALA A 885 24.50 1.94 -35.24
CA ALA A 885 23.76 3.02 -35.89
C ALA A 885 23.71 2.87 -37.42
N ALA A 886 22.49 2.90 -37.98
CA ALA A 886 22.20 2.92 -39.43
C ALA A 886 22.59 4.24 -40.13
N TRP A 887 23.31 5.12 -39.43
CA TRP A 887 23.89 6.34 -39.95
C TRP A 887 25.30 6.52 -39.38
N ARG A 888 26.24 6.87 -40.25
CA ARG A 888 27.66 7.06 -39.95
C ARG A 888 28.12 8.39 -40.50
N SER A 889 28.77 9.19 -39.68
CA SER A 889 29.57 10.32 -40.14
C SER A 889 31.04 9.94 -40.13
N CYS A 890 31.72 10.10 -41.26
CA CYS A 890 33.16 9.95 -41.36
C CYS A 890 33.79 11.26 -41.79
N ASN A 891 34.65 11.82 -40.93
CA ASN A 891 35.35 13.07 -41.17
C ASN A 891 36.48 12.84 -42.19
N ILE A 892 36.71 13.83 -43.05
CA ILE A 892 37.63 13.75 -44.18
C ILE A 892 38.70 14.83 -44.00
N SER A 893 39.90 14.41 -43.64
CA SER A 893 41.07 15.26 -43.37
C SER A 893 40.80 16.40 -42.38
N ASN A 894 40.79 16.08 -41.09
CA ASN A 894 40.61 17.08 -40.02
C ASN A 894 41.71 18.18 -40.13
N PRO A 895 41.38 19.48 -40.26
CA PRO A 895 40.04 20.11 -40.18
C PRO A 895 39.31 20.40 -41.50
N PHE A 896 39.96 20.30 -42.67
CA PHE A 896 39.32 20.51 -43.97
C PHE A 896 39.91 19.64 -45.09
N MET A 897 39.04 19.21 -46.01
CA MET A 897 39.46 18.65 -47.29
C MET A 897 39.88 19.80 -48.22
N LYS A 898 41.15 19.80 -48.62
CA LYS A 898 41.74 20.85 -49.45
C LYS A 898 41.03 20.98 -50.81
N SER A 899 41.01 22.19 -51.34
CA SER A 899 40.69 22.47 -52.75
C SER A 899 41.47 21.55 -53.70
N MET A 900 40.84 21.11 -54.80
CA MET A 900 41.42 20.28 -55.86
C MET A 900 41.99 18.92 -55.40
N SER A 901 41.33 18.26 -54.44
CA SER A 901 41.81 17.00 -53.85
C SER A 901 40.82 15.84 -54.04
N GLN A 902 41.29 14.58 -54.04
CA GLN A 902 40.46 13.40 -54.30
C GLN A 902 40.88 12.17 -53.50
N VAL A 903 39.92 11.29 -53.18
CA VAL A 903 40.12 10.05 -52.44
C VAL A 903 39.23 8.92 -52.99
N SER A 904 39.77 7.70 -53.04
CA SER A 904 39.00 6.48 -53.33
C SER A 904 39.06 5.56 -52.11
N PHE A 905 37.94 4.96 -51.74
CA PHE A 905 37.81 4.08 -50.59
C PHE A 905 36.79 2.98 -50.86
N HIS A 906 36.72 2.00 -49.97
CA HIS A 906 35.64 1.02 -49.93
C HIS A 906 35.09 0.91 -48.52
N VAL A 907 33.79 0.64 -48.43
CA VAL A 907 33.04 0.52 -47.19
C VAL A 907 32.53 -0.91 -47.11
N GLU A 908 32.88 -1.60 -46.01
CA GLU A 908 32.37 -2.93 -45.71
C GLU A 908 31.15 -2.82 -44.78
N PHE A 909 30.07 -3.48 -45.16
CA PHE A 909 28.87 -3.66 -44.35
C PHE A 909 28.73 -5.15 -43.98
N GLU A 910 28.40 -5.44 -42.73
CA GLU A 910 28.02 -6.78 -42.26
C GLU A 910 26.49 -6.86 -42.19
N PHE A 911 25.90 -7.95 -42.68
CA PHE A 911 24.45 -8.13 -42.59
C PHE A 911 24.01 -8.33 -41.14
N SER A 912 22.95 -7.61 -40.73
CA SER A 912 22.37 -7.73 -39.40
C SER A 912 21.75 -9.11 -39.21
N ARG A 913 22.08 -9.78 -38.10
CA ARG A 913 21.50 -11.09 -37.75
C ARG A 913 20.11 -10.99 -37.12
N SER A 914 19.72 -9.80 -36.67
CA SER A 914 18.45 -9.52 -35.98
C SER A 914 17.45 -8.72 -36.80
N ILE A 915 17.86 -8.17 -37.95
CA ILE A 915 17.00 -7.36 -38.81
C ILE A 915 17.11 -7.88 -40.24
N LEU A 916 16.04 -8.51 -40.71
CA LEU A 916 15.90 -9.02 -42.06
C LEU A 916 14.99 -8.07 -42.86
N LEU A 917 15.48 -7.58 -44.00
CA LEU A 917 14.71 -6.76 -44.94
C LEU A 917 14.93 -7.27 -46.36
N ASP A 918 13.86 -7.29 -47.15
CA ASP A 918 13.79 -7.66 -48.57
C ASP A 918 14.52 -6.68 -49.52
N HIS A 919 15.24 -5.71 -48.97
CA HIS A 919 16.08 -4.78 -49.70
C HIS A 919 17.27 -4.31 -48.85
N ALA A 920 18.34 -3.91 -49.51
CA ALA A 920 19.41 -3.09 -48.94
C ALA A 920 19.40 -1.71 -49.60
N HIS A 921 19.45 -0.66 -48.78
CA HIS A 921 19.60 0.72 -49.23
C HIS A 921 20.88 1.28 -48.60
N VAL A 922 21.74 1.89 -49.40
CA VAL A 922 22.94 2.59 -48.94
C VAL A 922 22.93 3.95 -49.62
N VAL A 923 22.73 5.02 -48.84
CA VAL A 923 22.92 6.40 -49.31
C VAL A 923 24.20 6.93 -48.71
N MET A 924 25.02 7.53 -49.54
CA MET A 924 26.21 8.25 -49.12
C MET A 924 26.08 9.69 -49.59
N GLU A 925 26.29 10.62 -48.67
CA GLU A 925 26.14 12.06 -48.86
C GLU A 925 27.42 12.73 -48.38
N ALA A 926 28.14 13.38 -49.28
CA ALA A 926 29.24 14.27 -48.93
C ALA A 926 28.68 15.59 -48.39
N SER A 927 29.26 16.11 -47.32
CA SER A 927 28.84 17.38 -46.71
C SER A 927 30.05 18.17 -46.23
N SER A 928 29.83 19.45 -45.97
CA SER A 928 30.76 20.34 -45.29
C SER A 928 29.98 21.50 -44.66
N ASP A 929 30.65 22.35 -43.88
CA ASP A 929 30.06 23.58 -43.36
C ASP A 929 29.88 24.68 -44.43
N GLY A 930 30.35 24.46 -45.65
CA GLY A 930 30.32 25.45 -46.72
C GLY A 930 29.01 25.47 -47.51
N VAL A 931 28.79 26.56 -48.25
CA VAL A 931 27.74 26.64 -49.25
C VAL A 931 28.22 25.91 -50.51
N GLU A 932 27.81 24.66 -50.63
CA GLU A 932 28.12 23.77 -51.75
C GLU A 932 27.67 24.35 -53.10
N ARG A 933 28.53 24.29 -54.12
CA ARG A 933 28.21 24.80 -55.47
C ARG A 933 27.19 23.94 -56.20
N ASN A 934 27.31 22.62 -56.10
CA ASN A 934 26.36 21.66 -56.67
C ASN A 934 25.93 20.61 -55.63
N PRO A 935 24.84 20.82 -54.87
CA PRO A 935 24.41 19.84 -53.87
C PRO A 935 23.95 18.47 -54.43
N SER A 936 23.89 18.31 -55.75
CA SER A 936 23.24 17.15 -56.39
C SER A 936 24.18 15.98 -56.71
N ASP A 937 25.48 16.21 -56.85
CA ASP A 937 26.51 15.17 -57.02
C ASP A 937 27.27 14.85 -55.72
N ASN A 938 26.99 15.57 -54.63
CA ASN A 938 27.31 15.17 -53.26
C ASN A 938 26.69 13.81 -52.85
N ILE A 939 25.56 13.40 -53.46
CA ILE A 939 24.73 12.29 -52.99
C ILE A 939 24.76 11.11 -53.97
N ASN A 940 25.01 9.90 -53.45
CA ASN A 940 24.99 8.65 -54.21
C ASN A 940 24.14 7.59 -53.47
N SER A 941 23.14 7.02 -54.13
CA SER A 941 22.17 6.08 -53.53
C SER A 941 22.12 4.74 -54.27
N ILE A 942 22.44 3.65 -53.55
CA ILE A 942 22.35 2.27 -54.02
C ILE A 942 21.15 1.59 -53.36
N PHE A 943 20.15 1.16 -54.14
CA PHE A 943 19.01 0.36 -53.68
C PHE A 943 19.04 -1.03 -54.35
N LEU A 944 18.95 -2.10 -53.56
CA LEU A 944 19.12 -3.49 -54.00
C LEU A 944 18.00 -4.35 -53.41
N PRO A 945 17.03 -4.87 -54.19
CA PRO A 945 16.11 -5.92 -53.73
C PRO A 945 16.89 -7.20 -53.35
N LEU A 946 16.61 -7.79 -52.20
CA LEU A 946 17.33 -8.93 -51.62
C LEU A 946 16.42 -10.16 -51.40
N ARG A 947 16.95 -11.36 -51.65
CA ARG A 947 16.53 -12.59 -50.96
C ARG A 947 17.70 -13.30 -50.29
N PHE A 948 17.41 -14.04 -49.23
CA PHE A 948 18.37 -14.71 -48.36
C PHE A 948 18.21 -16.22 -48.44
N GLU A 949 19.32 -16.93 -48.63
CA GLU A 949 19.36 -18.39 -48.63
C GLU A 949 19.45 -18.90 -47.17
N ALA A 950 18.49 -19.73 -46.75
CA ALA A 950 18.48 -20.36 -45.43
C ALA A 950 19.01 -21.80 -45.47
N ASP A 951 19.72 -22.16 -44.41
CA ASP A 951 20.34 -23.49 -44.21
C ASP A 951 19.65 -24.20 -43.05
N LEU A 952 18.61 -24.98 -43.34
CA LEU A 952 17.76 -25.67 -42.36
C LEU A 952 17.94 -27.19 -42.41
N LEU A 953 18.39 -27.78 -41.31
CA LEU A 953 18.45 -29.22 -41.09
C LEU A 953 17.19 -29.72 -40.37
N PHE A 954 16.31 -30.40 -41.12
CA PHE A 954 15.07 -30.99 -40.59
C PHE A 954 15.23 -32.50 -40.34
N THR A 955 14.95 -32.96 -39.11
CA THR A 955 15.11 -34.35 -38.64
C THR A 955 13.97 -34.79 -37.71
N ARG A 956 13.91 -36.09 -37.36
CA ARG A 956 12.95 -36.69 -36.41
C ARG A 956 13.62 -37.70 -35.48
N ASP A 957 12.95 -38.08 -34.40
CA ASP A 957 13.37 -39.22 -33.56
C ASP A 957 13.51 -40.51 -34.40
N PRO A 958 14.63 -41.25 -34.32
CA PRO A 958 14.80 -42.52 -35.04
C PRO A 958 13.91 -43.67 -34.55
N TYR A 959 13.46 -43.70 -33.29
CA TYR A 959 12.73 -44.82 -32.69
C TYR A 959 11.20 -44.65 -32.79
N PRO A 960 10.48 -45.43 -33.63
CA PRO A 960 9.02 -45.30 -33.73
C PRO A 960 8.33 -45.86 -32.47
N PRO A 961 7.20 -45.27 -32.02
CA PRO A 961 6.44 -45.82 -30.90
C PRO A 961 5.79 -47.16 -31.26
N HIS A 962 5.89 -48.13 -30.36
CA HIS A 962 5.33 -49.48 -30.49
C HIS A 962 4.32 -49.75 -29.38
N PHE A 963 3.15 -50.27 -29.72
CA PHE A 963 2.06 -50.52 -28.76
C PHE A 963 1.48 -51.93 -28.86
N GLY A 964 1.32 -52.58 -27.69
CA GLY A 964 0.62 -53.84 -27.52
C GLY A 964 -0.76 -53.65 -26.90
N ILE A 965 -1.80 -54.20 -27.52
CA ILE A 965 -3.21 -54.07 -27.11
C ILE A 965 -3.69 -55.44 -26.61
N ARG A 966 -4.00 -55.56 -25.31
CA ARG A 966 -4.45 -56.80 -24.64
C ARG A 966 -5.96 -56.97 -24.65
N ALA A 967 -6.45 -58.22 -24.64
CA ALA A 967 -7.83 -58.55 -24.99
C ALA A 967 -8.68 -59.22 -23.88
N ASP A 968 -8.58 -58.78 -22.62
CA ASP A 968 -9.60 -58.99 -21.57
C ASP A 968 -9.27 -58.14 -20.32
N SER A 969 -10.18 -57.77 -19.40
CA SER A 969 -11.58 -58.20 -19.20
C SER A 969 -12.45 -57.10 -18.55
N SER A 970 -13.77 -57.35 -18.53
CA SER A 970 -14.81 -56.50 -17.95
C SER A 970 -14.61 -56.08 -16.49
N SER A 971 -14.30 -54.80 -16.25
CA SER A 971 -14.60 -54.12 -14.97
C SER A 971 -14.89 -52.63 -15.17
N LEU A 972 -16.17 -52.28 -15.24
CA LEU A 972 -16.66 -50.90 -15.15
C LEU A 972 -16.67 -50.47 -13.68
N SER A 973 -15.48 -50.25 -13.11
CA SER A 973 -15.28 -49.64 -11.79
C SER A 973 -14.29 -48.48 -11.93
N TRP A 974 -14.77 -47.27 -11.65
CA TRP A 974 -13.98 -46.05 -11.76
C TRP A 974 -13.01 -45.92 -10.58
N ASP A 975 -11.76 -46.34 -10.76
CA ASP A 975 -10.62 -45.88 -9.96
C ASP A 975 -9.54 -45.34 -10.90
N GLN A 976 -9.20 -44.05 -10.75
CA GLN A 976 -8.23 -43.34 -11.59
C GLN A 976 -6.82 -43.48 -11.02
N SER A 977 -6.12 -44.57 -11.36
CA SER A 977 -4.67 -44.66 -11.18
C SER A 977 -4.03 -45.73 -12.07
N ASP A 978 -3.98 -45.47 -13.39
CA ASP A 978 -2.90 -45.91 -14.31
C ASP A 978 -3.25 -45.50 -15.76
N THR A 979 -2.85 -44.29 -16.16
CA THR A 979 -3.15 -43.72 -17.51
C THR A 979 -1.94 -43.60 -18.44
N SER A 980 -0.73 -43.95 -17.98
CA SER A 980 0.53 -43.70 -18.72
C SER A 980 0.73 -44.58 -19.95
N ASP A 981 0.12 -45.77 -20.01
CA ASP A 981 0.40 -46.80 -21.03
C ASP A 981 -0.33 -46.58 -22.38
N SER A 982 -1.05 -45.46 -22.53
CA SER A 982 -1.92 -45.18 -23.70
C SER A 982 -1.50 -43.97 -24.56
N THR A 983 -0.41 -43.28 -24.18
CA THR A 983 0.07 -42.05 -24.82
C THR A 983 1.44 -42.21 -25.48
N PHE A 984 1.68 -41.53 -26.60
CA PHE A 984 2.99 -41.42 -27.25
C PHE A 984 3.35 -39.97 -27.53
N ASN A 985 4.65 -39.73 -27.75
CA ASN A 985 5.18 -38.46 -28.23
C ASN A 985 5.82 -38.66 -29.61
N LEU A 986 5.66 -37.70 -30.52
CA LEU A 986 6.35 -37.64 -31.81
C LEU A 986 7.22 -36.39 -31.87
N THR A 987 8.54 -36.57 -31.90
CA THR A 987 9.51 -35.48 -31.77
C THR A 987 10.19 -35.17 -33.11
N PHE A 988 10.15 -33.88 -33.49
CA PHE A 988 10.73 -33.33 -34.70
C PHE A 988 11.70 -32.21 -34.36
N ASN A 989 12.89 -32.25 -34.95
CA ASN A 989 13.95 -31.27 -34.67
C ASN A 989 14.25 -30.48 -35.95
N ILE A 990 14.13 -29.16 -35.88
CA ILE A 990 14.45 -28.23 -36.97
C ILE A 990 15.60 -27.36 -36.49
N GLN A 991 16.78 -27.57 -37.04
CA GLN A 991 17.99 -26.83 -36.70
C GLN A 991 18.33 -25.85 -37.83
N ASN A 992 18.54 -24.58 -37.47
CA ASN A 992 18.99 -23.55 -38.40
C ASN A 992 20.51 -23.40 -38.30
N LEU A 993 21.22 -23.82 -39.35
CA LEU A 993 22.67 -23.73 -39.47
C LEU A 993 23.12 -22.36 -40.03
N GLY A 994 22.18 -21.58 -40.56
CA GLY A 994 22.39 -20.25 -41.10
C GLY A 994 22.59 -19.15 -40.04
N ILE A 995 22.96 -17.96 -40.54
CA ILE A 995 23.23 -16.76 -39.72
C ILE A 995 22.00 -15.84 -39.54
N PHE A 996 20.89 -16.13 -40.23
CA PHE A 996 19.63 -15.39 -40.17
C PHE A 996 18.54 -16.25 -39.52
N SER A 997 17.68 -15.64 -38.69
CA SER A 997 16.50 -16.30 -38.14
C SER A 997 15.43 -16.54 -39.22
N VAL A 998 14.79 -17.70 -39.19
CA VAL A 998 13.68 -18.04 -40.11
C VAL A 998 12.35 -17.93 -39.37
N THR A 999 11.56 -16.91 -39.71
CA THR A 999 10.23 -16.63 -39.15
C THR A 999 9.12 -17.07 -40.11
N GLU A 1000 7.89 -17.29 -39.59
CA GLU A 1000 6.74 -17.80 -40.37
C GLU A 1000 7.05 -19.13 -41.11
N LEU A 1001 7.87 -19.98 -40.49
CA LEU A 1001 8.20 -21.30 -41.01
C LEU A 1001 7.02 -22.24 -40.79
N HIS A 1002 6.36 -22.67 -41.86
CA HIS A 1002 5.22 -23.57 -41.77
C HIS A 1002 5.69 -25.01 -41.62
N PHE A 1003 5.42 -25.60 -40.46
CA PHE A 1003 5.51 -27.04 -40.22
C PHE A 1003 4.12 -27.67 -40.36
N ARG A 1004 4.02 -28.75 -41.13
CA ARG A 1004 2.79 -29.51 -41.36
C ARG A 1004 3.06 -30.98 -41.15
N ALA A 1005 2.35 -31.60 -40.19
CA ALA A 1005 2.36 -33.04 -39.97
C ALA A 1005 1.00 -33.66 -40.32
N ASP A 1006 0.96 -34.48 -41.37
CA ASP A 1006 -0.17 -35.32 -41.73
C ASP A 1006 0.00 -36.72 -41.10
N ILE A 1007 -0.88 -37.15 -40.20
CA ILE A 1007 -0.85 -38.47 -39.54
C ILE A 1007 -2.08 -39.28 -39.98
N TRP A 1008 -1.88 -40.36 -40.73
CA TRP A 1008 -2.94 -41.17 -41.33
C TRP A 1008 -3.51 -42.18 -40.32
N ALA A 1009 -4.38 -41.70 -39.43
CA ALA A 1009 -4.94 -42.47 -38.31
C ALA A 1009 -6.48 -42.57 -38.28
N VAL A 1010 -7.18 -42.06 -39.30
CA VAL A 1010 -8.65 -42.18 -39.42
C VAL A 1010 -8.98 -43.08 -40.60
N THR A 1011 -9.70 -44.18 -40.37
CA THR A 1011 -10.06 -45.14 -41.43
C THR A 1011 -11.11 -44.58 -42.39
N MET A 1012 -11.31 -45.22 -43.54
CA MET A 1012 -12.35 -44.86 -44.52
C MET A 1012 -13.78 -44.95 -43.96
N LYS A 1013 -14.01 -45.67 -42.84
CA LYS A 1013 -15.29 -45.68 -42.11
C LYS A 1013 -15.42 -44.62 -41.01
N MET A 1014 -14.47 -43.68 -40.92
CA MET A 1014 -14.38 -42.65 -39.87
C MET A 1014 -14.13 -43.21 -38.46
N ASN A 1015 -13.45 -44.36 -38.35
CA ASN A 1015 -12.89 -44.82 -37.09
C ASN A 1015 -11.55 -44.11 -36.86
N GLN A 1016 -11.47 -43.27 -35.82
CA GLN A 1016 -10.22 -42.62 -35.42
C GLN A 1016 -9.45 -43.52 -34.46
N LEU A 1017 -8.25 -43.94 -34.83
CA LEU A 1017 -7.45 -44.88 -34.04
C LEU A 1017 -6.58 -44.18 -32.97
N VAL A 1018 -6.30 -42.89 -33.20
CA VAL A 1018 -5.37 -42.05 -32.45
C VAL A 1018 -5.93 -40.64 -32.34
N ASP A 1019 -5.86 -40.03 -31.16
CA ASP A 1019 -6.00 -38.59 -30.96
C ASP A 1019 -4.63 -37.94 -30.85
N ILE A 1020 -4.47 -36.72 -31.40
CA ILE A 1020 -3.39 -35.82 -30.99
C ILE A 1020 -3.99 -34.91 -29.93
N ILE A 1021 -3.52 -35.04 -28.69
CA ILE A 1021 -4.13 -34.43 -27.50
C ILE A 1021 -3.54 -33.06 -27.18
N ASP A 1022 -2.24 -32.88 -27.45
CA ASP A 1022 -1.50 -31.66 -27.11
C ASP A 1022 -0.22 -31.55 -27.94
N TYR A 1023 0.45 -30.40 -27.88
CA TYR A 1023 1.76 -30.18 -28.47
C TYR A 1023 2.66 -29.36 -27.54
N THR A 1024 3.96 -29.58 -27.63
CA THR A 1024 4.96 -28.80 -26.91
C THR A 1024 6.05 -28.33 -27.87
N ILE A 1025 6.49 -27.10 -27.65
CA ILE A 1025 7.60 -26.45 -28.36
C ILE A 1025 8.54 -25.94 -27.26
N GLU A 1026 9.84 -26.23 -27.35
CA GLU A 1026 10.80 -25.80 -26.31
C GLU A 1026 10.89 -24.26 -26.21
N GLU A 1027 11.05 -23.73 -24.98
CA GLU A 1027 10.79 -22.33 -24.58
C GLU A 1027 11.59 -21.23 -25.32
N GLN A 1028 12.50 -21.57 -26.25
CA GLN A 1028 13.33 -20.61 -26.99
C GLN A 1028 12.62 -20.00 -28.21
N ALA A 1029 11.41 -20.45 -28.55
CA ALA A 1029 10.68 -20.03 -29.76
C ALA A 1029 9.48 -19.11 -29.46
N VAL A 1030 9.74 -17.82 -29.25
CA VAL A 1030 8.70 -16.79 -29.15
C VAL A 1030 7.86 -16.74 -30.44
N ASP A 1031 6.56 -16.48 -30.30
CA ASP A 1031 5.54 -16.42 -31.36
C ASP A 1031 5.30 -17.71 -32.18
N SER A 1032 5.79 -18.87 -31.72
CA SER A 1032 5.47 -20.16 -32.36
C SER A 1032 4.15 -20.74 -31.83
N ASN A 1033 3.27 -21.19 -32.72
CA ASN A 1033 2.00 -21.84 -32.36
C ASN A 1033 1.68 -23.03 -33.26
N CYS A 1034 0.87 -23.96 -32.76
CA CYS A 1034 0.25 -25.00 -33.56
C CYS A 1034 -1.28 -24.96 -33.42
N SER A 1035 -1.98 -25.21 -34.52
CA SER A 1035 -3.37 -25.63 -34.50
C SER A 1035 -3.45 -27.15 -34.60
N ILE A 1036 -4.13 -27.77 -33.62
CA ILE A 1036 -4.58 -29.16 -33.70
C ILE A 1036 -6.07 -29.12 -34.06
N PRO A 1037 -6.45 -29.40 -35.32
CA PRO A 1037 -7.85 -29.57 -35.68
C PRO A 1037 -8.38 -30.86 -35.06
N HIS A 1038 -9.55 -30.81 -34.41
CA HIS A 1038 -10.31 -32.03 -34.13
C HIS A 1038 -10.88 -32.56 -35.45
N ALA A 1039 -10.61 -33.82 -35.76
CA ALA A 1039 -11.29 -34.51 -36.85
C ALA A 1039 -12.76 -34.76 -36.49
N GLU A 1040 -13.66 -34.71 -37.48
CA GLU A 1040 -15.09 -35.04 -37.29
C GLU A 1040 -15.31 -36.56 -37.12
N ALA A 1041 -14.83 -37.11 -36.01
CA ALA A 1041 -14.99 -38.52 -35.69
C ALA A 1041 -16.43 -38.87 -35.29
N ARG A 1042 -16.86 -40.11 -35.60
CA ARG A 1042 -18.12 -40.64 -35.08
C ARG A 1042 -18.00 -40.88 -33.56
N ARG A 1043 -19.01 -40.44 -32.79
CA ARG A 1043 -19.10 -40.66 -31.34
C ARG A 1043 -19.20 -42.13 -30.90
N ALA A 1044 -19.29 -43.08 -31.83
CA ALA A 1044 -19.39 -44.51 -31.57
C ALA A 1044 -18.56 -45.28 -32.60
N ALA A 1045 -17.78 -46.26 -32.13
CA ALA A 1045 -16.91 -47.09 -32.96
C ALA A 1045 -17.74 -47.98 -33.90
N ALA A 1046 -17.34 -48.03 -35.17
CA ALA A 1046 -17.98 -48.88 -36.18
C ALA A 1046 -17.14 -50.14 -36.43
N PRO A 1047 -17.72 -51.36 -36.39
CA PRO A 1047 -16.97 -52.58 -36.71
C PRO A 1047 -16.35 -52.54 -38.11
N GLU A 1048 -15.05 -52.77 -38.16
CA GLU A 1048 -14.24 -52.70 -39.38
C GLU A 1048 -13.12 -53.73 -39.32
N ASP A 1049 -12.85 -54.38 -40.45
CA ASP A 1049 -11.77 -55.35 -40.55
C ASP A 1049 -10.62 -54.79 -41.39
N LEU A 1050 -9.52 -54.47 -40.71
CA LEU A 1050 -8.26 -54.00 -41.30
C LEU A 1050 -7.21 -55.11 -41.35
N SER A 1051 -7.55 -56.37 -41.04
CA SER A 1051 -6.59 -57.49 -41.04
C SER A 1051 -5.88 -57.72 -42.40
N HIS A 1052 -6.47 -57.22 -43.49
CA HIS A 1052 -5.92 -57.24 -44.84
C HIS A 1052 -4.95 -56.08 -45.17
N LEU A 1053 -4.82 -55.09 -44.28
CA LEU A 1053 -3.92 -53.94 -44.45
C LEU A 1053 -2.77 -54.04 -43.45
N SER A 1054 -1.53 -53.96 -43.95
CA SER A 1054 -0.35 -53.80 -43.10
C SER A 1054 -0.15 -52.36 -42.62
N GLN A 1055 -0.64 -51.37 -43.38
CA GLN A 1055 -0.41 -49.95 -43.12
C GLN A 1055 -1.60 -49.05 -43.51
N LEU A 1056 -1.79 -47.97 -42.75
CA LEU A 1056 -2.64 -46.83 -43.10
C LEU A 1056 -1.79 -45.67 -43.62
N ASN A 1057 -2.17 -45.12 -44.77
CA ASN A 1057 -1.48 -44.06 -45.49
C ASN A 1057 -2.47 -43.21 -46.33
N ARG A 1058 -1.94 -42.23 -47.07
CA ARG A 1058 -2.71 -41.29 -47.88
C ARG A 1058 -3.70 -41.91 -48.88
N SER A 1059 -3.52 -43.15 -49.34
CA SER A 1059 -4.42 -43.79 -50.30
C SER A 1059 -5.59 -44.56 -49.69
N ASN A 1060 -5.53 -44.91 -48.40
CA ASN A 1060 -6.52 -45.76 -47.73
C ASN A 1060 -7.02 -45.23 -46.38
N SER A 1061 -6.68 -43.99 -46.01
CA SER A 1061 -7.08 -43.38 -44.73
C SER A 1061 -6.96 -41.84 -44.78
N VAL A 1062 -7.65 -41.17 -43.86
CA VAL A 1062 -7.68 -39.72 -43.72
C VAL A 1062 -6.63 -39.27 -42.71
N SER A 1063 -5.92 -38.17 -43.00
CA SER A 1063 -4.92 -37.60 -42.09
C SER A 1063 -5.53 -36.67 -41.05
N ILE A 1064 -5.08 -36.83 -39.81
CA ILE A 1064 -5.11 -35.76 -38.80
C ILE A 1064 -3.97 -34.81 -39.17
N VAL A 1065 -4.26 -33.53 -39.38
CA VAL A 1065 -3.29 -32.56 -39.90
C VAL A 1065 -2.95 -31.55 -38.81
N VAL A 1066 -1.75 -31.61 -38.26
CA VAL A 1066 -1.23 -30.56 -37.36
C VAL A 1066 -0.51 -29.51 -38.19
N LEU A 1067 -0.87 -28.25 -38.00
CA LEU A 1067 -0.23 -27.10 -38.66
C LEU A 1067 0.40 -26.20 -37.61
N CYS A 1068 1.69 -25.96 -37.71
CA CYS A 1068 2.43 -25.05 -36.85
C CYS A 1068 3.05 -23.90 -37.65
N ARG A 1069 3.07 -22.72 -37.04
CA ARG A 1069 3.94 -21.61 -37.43
C ARG A 1069 5.09 -21.57 -36.44
N LEU A 1070 6.31 -21.65 -36.96
CA LEU A 1070 7.53 -21.73 -36.17
C LEU A 1070 8.44 -20.54 -36.46
N SER A 1071 9.15 -20.10 -35.43
CA SER A 1071 10.26 -19.16 -35.51
C SER A 1071 11.53 -19.90 -35.11
N VAL A 1072 12.50 -20.04 -36.02
CA VAL A 1072 13.74 -20.79 -35.79
C VAL A 1072 14.94 -19.82 -35.78
N PRO A 1073 15.46 -19.45 -34.60
CA PRO A 1073 16.58 -18.51 -34.49
C PRO A 1073 17.84 -19.00 -35.21
N ALA A 1074 18.71 -18.07 -35.62
CA ALA A 1074 19.98 -18.38 -36.25
C ALA A 1074 20.87 -19.25 -35.34
N SER A 1075 21.51 -20.28 -35.89
CA SER A 1075 22.38 -21.22 -35.15
C SER A 1075 21.70 -21.95 -33.97
N ALA A 1076 20.36 -22.04 -33.96
CA ALA A 1076 19.56 -22.68 -32.91
C ALA A 1076 18.78 -23.89 -33.45
N GLN A 1077 18.20 -24.67 -32.53
CA GLN A 1077 17.27 -25.76 -32.82
C GLN A 1077 15.92 -25.47 -32.18
N VAL A 1078 14.84 -25.75 -32.91
CA VAL A 1078 13.48 -25.82 -32.38
C VAL A 1078 13.02 -27.27 -32.43
N THR A 1079 12.58 -27.77 -31.28
CA THR A 1079 12.01 -29.11 -31.12
C THR A 1079 10.50 -28.99 -31.00
N VAL A 1080 9.76 -29.68 -31.88
CA VAL A 1080 8.30 -29.80 -31.84
C VAL A 1080 7.95 -31.23 -31.42
N MET A 1081 7.29 -31.38 -30.27
CA MET A 1081 6.85 -32.67 -29.75
C MET A 1081 5.32 -32.72 -29.70
N LEU A 1082 4.73 -33.58 -30.53
CA LEU A 1082 3.28 -33.82 -30.58
C LEU A 1082 2.92 -34.95 -29.61
N MET A 1083 2.03 -34.69 -28.65
CA MET A 1083 1.52 -35.69 -27.73
C MET A 1083 0.24 -36.30 -28.29
N GLY A 1084 0.19 -37.63 -28.39
CA GLY A 1084 -0.98 -38.37 -28.85
C GLY A 1084 -1.43 -39.45 -27.88
N ARG A 1085 -2.67 -39.92 -28.06
CA ARG A 1085 -3.31 -40.97 -27.26
C ARG A 1085 -3.98 -42.00 -28.19
N LEU A 1086 -3.91 -43.27 -27.82
CA LEU A 1086 -4.61 -44.35 -28.50
C LEU A 1086 -6.10 -44.38 -28.11
N GLN A 1087 -7.01 -44.44 -29.08
CA GLN A 1087 -8.44 -44.68 -28.81
C GLN A 1087 -8.70 -46.17 -28.61
N LEU A 1088 -8.38 -46.69 -27.41
CA LEU A 1088 -8.50 -48.12 -27.09
C LEU A 1088 -9.88 -48.71 -27.43
N SER A 1089 -10.97 -48.00 -27.14
CA SER A 1089 -12.34 -48.45 -27.46
C SER A 1089 -12.58 -48.67 -28.96
N VAL A 1090 -12.03 -47.80 -29.83
CA VAL A 1090 -12.09 -47.96 -31.29
C VAL A 1090 -11.12 -49.06 -31.75
N LEU A 1091 -9.91 -49.07 -31.21
CA LEU A 1091 -8.91 -50.10 -31.50
C LEU A 1091 -9.40 -51.50 -31.15
N HIS A 1092 -10.21 -51.69 -30.11
CA HIS A 1092 -10.86 -52.97 -29.81
C HIS A 1092 -11.92 -53.35 -30.86
N ALA A 1093 -12.76 -52.39 -31.28
CA ALA A 1093 -13.84 -52.61 -32.25
C ALA A 1093 -13.37 -52.90 -33.69
N VAL A 1094 -12.12 -52.58 -34.02
CA VAL A 1094 -11.51 -52.80 -35.34
C VAL A 1094 -10.60 -54.04 -35.32
N SER A 1095 -10.78 -55.00 -36.23
CA SER A 1095 -9.94 -56.21 -36.28
C SER A 1095 -8.66 -56.02 -37.10
N PHE A 1096 -7.51 -56.26 -36.48
CA PHE A 1096 -6.18 -56.31 -37.09
C PHE A 1096 -5.22 -57.08 -36.16
N LYS A 1097 -4.12 -57.63 -36.70
CA LYS A 1097 -3.08 -58.31 -35.91
C LYS A 1097 -1.89 -57.39 -35.62
N SER A 1098 -1.41 -56.69 -36.65
CA SER A 1098 -0.41 -55.63 -36.62
C SER A 1098 -0.81 -54.57 -37.64
N LEU A 1099 -0.65 -53.29 -37.32
CA LEU A 1099 -1.03 -52.18 -38.20
C LEU A 1099 -0.04 -51.01 -38.00
N GLU A 1100 0.56 -50.56 -39.10
CA GLU A 1100 1.41 -49.37 -39.14
C GLU A 1100 0.60 -48.13 -39.52
N LEU A 1101 0.67 -47.06 -38.75
CA LEU A 1101 0.14 -45.75 -39.16
C LEU A 1101 1.30 -44.93 -39.70
N LEU A 1102 1.26 -44.62 -41.00
CA LEU A 1102 2.20 -43.68 -41.58
C LEU A 1102 1.79 -42.24 -41.27
N GLY A 1103 2.78 -41.37 -41.27
CA GLY A 1103 2.58 -39.93 -41.37
C GLY A 1103 3.69 -39.27 -42.19
N ALA A 1104 3.50 -38.00 -42.51
CA ALA A 1104 4.51 -37.17 -43.17
C ALA A 1104 4.53 -35.78 -42.53
N ALA A 1105 5.69 -35.40 -42.00
CA ALA A 1105 5.97 -34.05 -41.57
C ALA A 1105 6.73 -33.32 -42.67
N SER A 1106 6.36 -32.07 -42.96
CA SER A 1106 6.99 -31.23 -43.97
C SER A 1106 7.15 -29.80 -43.49
N VAL A 1107 8.19 -29.13 -43.97
CA VAL A 1107 8.50 -27.74 -43.66
C VAL A 1107 8.55 -26.93 -44.95
N TYR A 1108 7.99 -25.72 -44.96
CA TYR A 1108 8.02 -24.80 -46.12
C TYR A 1108 7.81 -23.34 -45.71
N LEU A 1109 8.06 -22.41 -46.63
CA LEU A 1109 7.80 -20.98 -46.50
C LEU A 1109 6.78 -20.51 -47.54
N GLU A 1110 6.13 -19.36 -47.32
CA GLU A 1110 5.33 -18.70 -48.36
C GLU A 1110 6.22 -18.08 -49.46
N ALA A 1111 5.72 -18.01 -50.70
CA ALA A 1111 6.47 -17.47 -51.85
C ALA A 1111 6.81 -15.96 -51.72
N SER A 1112 6.08 -15.25 -50.86
CA SER A 1112 6.32 -13.86 -50.42
C SER A 1112 7.52 -13.71 -49.49
N SER A 1113 8.04 -14.79 -48.92
CA SER A 1113 9.14 -14.72 -47.94
C SER A 1113 10.43 -14.18 -48.56
N PRO A 1114 11.15 -13.25 -47.89
CA PRO A 1114 12.49 -12.85 -48.30
C PRO A 1114 13.51 -13.99 -48.13
N ILE A 1115 13.15 -15.08 -47.44
CA ILE A 1115 13.98 -16.26 -47.22
C ILE A 1115 13.60 -17.36 -48.22
N VAL A 1116 14.61 -18.01 -48.80
CA VAL A 1116 14.47 -19.19 -49.68
C VAL A 1116 15.17 -20.40 -49.04
N LEU A 1117 14.54 -21.57 -49.09
CA LEU A 1117 15.10 -22.84 -48.60
C LEU A 1117 15.86 -23.56 -49.72
N GLN A 1118 16.95 -24.26 -49.39
CA GLN A 1118 17.70 -25.11 -50.36
C GLN A 1118 16.82 -26.18 -51.03
N GLU A 1119 15.80 -26.67 -50.31
CA GLU A 1119 14.70 -27.48 -50.85
C GLU A 1119 13.39 -26.73 -50.57
N ASP A 1120 12.57 -26.45 -51.59
CA ASP A 1120 11.30 -25.71 -51.43
C ASP A 1120 10.34 -26.35 -50.40
N LYS A 1121 10.43 -27.68 -50.18
CA LYS A 1121 9.62 -28.41 -49.21
C LYS A 1121 10.25 -29.73 -48.74
N PRO A 1122 11.19 -29.73 -47.78
CA PRO A 1122 11.72 -30.94 -47.17
C PRO A 1122 10.63 -31.73 -46.42
N VAL A 1123 10.63 -33.07 -46.59
CA VAL A 1123 9.65 -34.00 -45.99
C VAL A 1123 10.34 -35.10 -45.18
N ARG A 1124 9.76 -35.51 -44.05
CA ARG A 1124 10.19 -36.62 -43.19
C ARG A 1124 9.02 -37.53 -42.87
N GLN A 1125 9.19 -38.84 -43.05
CA GLN A 1125 8.15 -39.83 -42.77
C GLN A 1125 8.06 -40.16 -41.27
N VAL A 1126 6.85 -40.41 -40.78
CA VAL A 1126 6.50 -40.79 -39.40
C VAL A 1126 5.92 -42.20 -39.42
N LEU A 1127 6.16 -43.00 -38.38
CA LEU A 1127 5.66 -44.36 -38.26
C LEU A 1127 5.23 -44.66 -36.82
N LEU A 1128 4.03 -45.22 -36.64
CA LEU A 1128 3.49 -45.72 -35.37
C LEU A 1128 3.10 -47.19 -35.57
N HIS A 1129 3.55 -48.10 -34.71
CA HIS A 1129 3.33 -49.54 -34.89
C HIS A 1129 2.39 -50.12 -33.81
N LEU A 1130 1.18 -50.51 -34.20
CA LEU A 1130 0.14 -51.04 -33.31
C LEU A 1130 0.01 -52.56 -33.47
N ARG A 1131 -0.13 -53.31 -32.37
CA ARG A 1131 -0.25 -54.78 -32.39
C ARG A 1131 -1.24 -55.27 -31.32
N LYS A 1132 -2.02 -56.31 -31.62
CA LYS A 1132 -2.87 -57.00 -30.63
C LYS A 1132 -2.18 -58.24 -30.06
N GLU A 1133 -2.28 -58.45 -28.75
CA GLU A 1133 -1.81 -59.66 -28.07
C GLU A 1133 -2.93 -60.73 -28.05
N GLU A 1134 -2.58 -61.99 -28.27
CA GLU A 1134 -3.50 -63.15 -28.24
C GLU A 1134 -3.34 -63.89 -26.89
N ASP A 1135 -4.46 -64.22 -26.24
CA ASP A 1135 -4.50 -64.80 -24.90
C ASP A 1135 -4.10 -66.30 -24.89
N ASN A 1136 -2.89 -66.59 -24.41
CA ASN A 1136 -2.34 -67.95 -24.36
C ASN A 1136 -2.66 -68.66 -23.03
N SER A 1137 -3.91 -69.12 -22.86
CA SER A 1137 -4.28 -70.00 -21.75
C SER A 1137 -3.88 -71.47 -22.01
N VAL A 1138 -3.09 -72.07 -21.10
CA VAL A 1138 -2.60 -73.44 -21.25
C VAL A 1138 -3.69 -74.47 -20.90
N PRO A 1139 -4.00 -75.46 -21.75
CA PRO A 1139 -5.06 -76.43 -21.48
C PRO A 1139 -4.84 -77.32 -20.24
N ILE A 1140 -5.88 -77.50 -19.43
CA ILE A 1140 -5.91 -78.24 -18.15
C ILE A 1140 -5.33 -79.67 -18.26
N TRP A 1141 -5.46 -80.32 -19.42
CA TRP A 1141 -4.89 -81.66 -19.66
C TRP A 1141 -3.37 -81.73 -19.49
N ILE A 1142 -2.63 -80.65 -19.76
CA ILE A 1142 -1.17 -80.60 -19.56
C ILE A 1142 -0.82 -80.61 -18.06
N ILE A 1143 -1.65 -79.97 -17.23
CA ILE A 1143 -1.49 -79.94 -15.77
C ILE A 1143 -1.77 -81.31 -15.16
N LEU A 1144 -2.80 -82.02 -15.64
CA LEU A 1144 -3.10 -83.39 -15.23
C LEU A 1144 -1.97 -84.36 -15.64
N GLY A 1145 -1.43 -84.21 -16.86
CA GLY A 1145 -0.31 -85.02 -17.35
C GLY A 1145 0.97 -84.87 -16.53
N SER A 1146 1.36 -83.63 -16.17
CA SER A 1146 2.56 -83.40 -15.36
C SER A 1146 2.40 -83.93 -13.93
N SER A 1147 1.20 -83.83 -13.36
CA SER A 1147 0.88 -84.33 -12.01
C SER A 1147 1.04 -85.85 -11.90
N LEU A 1148 0.57 -86.60 -12.91
CA LEU A 1148 0.69 -88.06 -12.93
C LEU A 1148 2.16 -88.51 -13.09
N ALA A 1149 2.93 -87.82 -13.93
CA ALA A 1149 4.36 -88.09 -14.11
C ALA A 1149 5.17 -87.81 -12.83
N GLY A 1150 4.84 -86.74 -12.11
CA GLY A 1150 5.47 -86.39 -10.84
C GLY A 1150 5.27 -87.44 -9.74
N LEU A 1151 4.06 -88.00 -9.62
CA LEU A 1151 3.77 -89.08 -8.66
C LEU A 1151 4.53 -90.38 -8.99
N LEU A 1152 4.68 -90.70 -10.27
CA LEU A 1152 5.42 -91.89 -10.71
C LEU A 1152 6.93 -91.75 -10.42
N LEU A 1153 7.50 -90.55 -10.61
CA LEU A 1153 8.87 -90.22 -10.22
C LEU A 1153 9.08 -90.32 -8.70
N LEU A 1154 8.13 -89.80 -7.90
CA LEU A 1154 8.16 -89.85 -6.43
C LEU A 1154 8.17 -91.30 -5.92
N GLY A 1155 7.33 -92.16 -6.50
CA GLY A 1155 7.27 -93.58 -6.15
C GLY A 1155 8.61 -94.31 -6.37
N LEU A 1156 9.28 -94.04 -7.50
CA LEU A 1156 10.61 -94.58 -7.79
C LEU A 1156 11.68 -94.07 -6.81
N LEU A 1157 11.62 -92.79 -6.43
CA LEU A 1157 12.53 -92.19 -5.44
C LEU A 1157 12.39 -92.81 -4.05
N VAL A 1158 11.15 -93.01 -3.57
CA VAL A 1158 10.88 -93.67 -2.28
C VAL A 1158 11.40 -95.10 -2.27
N LEU A 1159 11.22 -95.84 -3.37
CA LEU A 1159 11.71 -97.22 -3.51
C LEU A 1159 13.25 -97.28 -3.50
N GLY A 1160 13.91 -96.30 -4.12
CA GLY A 1160 15.36 -96.11 -4.05
C GLY A 1160 15.88 -95.80 -2.64
N LEU A 1161 15.24 -94.85 -1.93
CA LEU A 1161 15.60 -94.45 -0.57
C LEU A 1161 15.37 -95.57 0.46
N TRP A 1162 14.33 -96.40 0.26
CA TRP A 1162 14.10 -97.61 1.06
C TRP A 1162 15.23 -98.63 0.87
N LYS A 1163 15.65 -98.87 -0.37
CA LYS A 1163 16.74 -99.82 -0.69
C LYS A 1163 18.11 -99.34 -0.19
N LEU A 1164 18.31 -98.02 -0.05
CA LEU A 1164 19.50 -97.40 0.54
C LEU A 1164 19.47 -97.34 2.09
N GLY A 1165 18.47 -97.97 2.74
CA GLY A 1165 18.47 -98.18 4.19
C GLY A 1165 18.07 -96.98 5.04
N PHE A 1166 17.58 -95.89 4.44
CA PHE A 1166 17.30 -94.62 5.10
C PHE A 1166 16.22 -94.67 6.20
N PHE A 1167 15.42 -95.75 6.26
CA PHE A 1167 14.29 -95.91 7.18
C PHE A 1167 14.55 -96.85 8.39
N LYS A 1168 15.80 -97.12 8.77
CA LYS A 1168 16.13 -97.85 10.02
C LYS A 1168 16.34 -96.89 11.20
N ARG A 1169 15.68 -97.18 12.33
CA ARG A 1169 15.42 -96.24 13.45
C ARG A 1169 15.84 -96.82 14.81
N GLN A 1170 16.56 -96.03 15.62
CA GLN A 1170 16.77 -96.15 17.09
C GLN A 1170 17.42 -94.81 17.53
N ARG A 1171 16.89 -93.92 18.38
CA ARG A 1171 16.00 -93.92 19.56
C ARG A 1171 16.71 -94.10 20.92
N ARG A 1172 16.91 -92.98 21.61
CA ARG A 1172 17.04 -92.76 23.08
C ARG A 1172 16.47 -91.34 23.33
N GLN A 1173 15.40 -91.14 24.12
CA GLN A 1173 15.38 -91.02 25.59
C GLN A 1173 16.26 -89.86 26.08
N GLU A 1174 15.87 -88.95 26.99
CA GLU A 1174 14.63 -88.62 27.73
C GLU A 1174 14.85 -87.16 28.27
N GLU A 1175 13.93 -86.33 28.78
CA GLU A 1175 12.55 -86.46 29.31
C GLU A 1175 11.65 -85.26 28.86
N GLU A 1176 10.50 -85.05 29.51
CA GLU A 1176 9.48 -83.99 29.35
C GLU A 1176 9.61 -82.85 30.40
N GLU A 1177 9.27 -81.60 30.04
CA GLU A 1177 8.19 -80.82 30.71
C GLU A 1177 7.84 -79.51 29.96
N GLN A 1178 6.69 -78.91 30.31
CA GLN A 1178 5.93 -77.90 29.54
C GLN A 1178 5.70 -76.60 30.42
N PRO A 1179 4.89 -75.59 30.03
CA PRO A 1179 5.31 -74.44 29.22
C PRO A 1179 5.00 -73.04 29.88
N ALA A 1180 5.09 -71.98 29.05
CA ALA A 1180 4.37 -70.69 29.17
C ALA A 1180 4.96 -69.51 30.01
N ALA A 1181 5.36 -68.46 29.28
CA ALA A 1181 5.21 -67.02 29.62
C ALA A 1181 5.07 -66.28 28.26
N SER A 1182 4.03 -65.47 27.99
CA SER A 1182 3.77 -64.11 28.49
C SER A 1182 4.89 -63.13 28.07
N TRP A 1183 4.66 -61.94 27.52
CA TRP A 1183 3.66 -60.87 27.80
C TRP A 1183 3.26 -60.14 26.51
N LYS A 1184 1.98 -59.85 26.22
CA LYS A 1184 1.05 -58.84 26.78
C LYS A 1184 1.26 -57.37 26.30
N SER A 1185 0.29 -57.00 25.47
CA SER A 1185 -0.22 -55.70 24.97
C SER A 1185 -0.19 -54.42 25.84
N ALA A 1186 -0.29 -53.29 25.10
CA ALA A 1186 -0.96 -52.00 25.41
C ALA A 1186 -0.11 -50.87 26.06
N PRO A 1187 -0.55 -49.59 25.98
CA PRO A 1187 -0.99 -48.84 24.78
C PRO A 1187 -0.44 -47.39 24.72
N GLN A 1188 -0.81 -46.64 23.67
CA GLN A 1188 -0.87 -45.15 23.55
C GLN A 1188 0.31 -44.29 24.05
N LEU A 1189 0.91 -43.51 23.13
CA LEU A 1189 0.46 -42.13 22.83
C LEU A 1189 0.96 -41.68 21.46
#